data_AF-A0A7M1T6A4-F1
#
_entry.id   AF-A0A7M1T6A4-F1
#
_cell.length_a   1.000
_cell.length_b   1.000
_cell.length_c   1.000
_cell.angle_alpha   90.00
_cell.angle_beta   90.00
_cell.angle_gamma   90.00
#
_symmetry.space_group_name_H-M   'P 1'
#
loop_
_entity.id
_entity.type
_entity.pdbx_description
1 polymer ?
#
loop_
_entity_poly.entity_id
_entity_poly.type
_entity_poly.pdbx_seq_one_letter_code
_entity_poly.pdbx_strand_id
1 'polypeptide(L)'
;MKVNKPYQPALSIWTTILVYGFMGISLCLSPALAPGQTAGRDHLQGLADTALYEARRFADEWLDSAHQEPGKWGYEEGVVWQGMAQLWLLTADGAYFRYIQEGLDRFVDAQGNIRTYQQNEDKLDDLNNGRALLLVADVTGQARYRLAAERLWEQLQHQPRNPEGGFWHKRIYPDQMWVDGLYMAEPFYLQYVLHLKDSEHIHSQLADIAHQFMLVREHLRDPATGLYFHGWDASHRERWADPHTGRSANIWGRGNGWLIMALVDVLADYPHQEPTYEALKEMYQQLAAAVLRTQDPASGCWYQLMALPRLKGNYLESSASCMFTYALARGIRLGLLPERIYRPAVEKAYRGLLRRFVSDSAGKPELTGACSVAGLGGRPYRDGSVAYYLSEKVVSNDPKAVGAFLMASAELVRLSLMHEGRGVTVCLDNWFNREWRADPFGPPGRLAPFHYLWSDEQNSGFSFWGQQFRDRGAHLMTMEQAPTQQALQHVQVYIIVDPDTRAETPDPHFIDTASIRVIRQWVHNGGILLLMANDSGNCEFQHLNALSTGFGMHFLENSLNHVPDHAYEQGALDTRVNDIFPVSRHIFMKEICSLSLQPPAQPVIVKQGNIIMARAKYGKGWVLAVGDPWLYNEYTDGRKLPPDFQNAQAGADLASWLLKQARKSDLHTQGTNRRASWNH
;
A
#
# COMPACT_ATOMS: atom_id res chain seq x y z
N MET A 1 41.99 -76.99 -19.55
CA MET A 1 41.01 -76.58 -18.52
C MET A 1 39.89 -75.83 -19.23
N LYS A 2 39.01 -76.59 -19.89
CA LYS A 2 37.58 -76.81 -19.54
C LYS A 2 36.77 -75.48 -19.57
N VAL A 3 36.40 -74.96 -20.76
CA VAL A 3 35.28 -75.35 -21.68
C VAL A 3 33.95 -74.71 -21.22
N ASN A 4 33.11 -74.04 -22.02
CA ASN A 4 33.12 -73.52 -23.39
C ASN A 4 31.99 -72.46 -23.51
N LYS A 5 32.10 -71.63 -24.56
CA LYS A 5 31.20 -70.57 -25.08
C LYS A 5 29.76 -71.05 -25.44
N PRO A 6 28.98 -70.31 -26.29
CA PRO A 6 28.22 -69.06 -26.15
C PRO A 6 26.74 -69.25 -26.63
N TYR A 7 25.98 -68.17 -26.90
CA TYR A 7 24.89 -67.99 -27.90
C TYR A 7 23.59 -67.29 -27.40
N GLN A 8 23.14 -66.30 -28.16
CA GLN A 8 21.73 -65.91 -28.31
C GLN A 8 20.94 -67.03 -29.04
N PRO A 9 19.60 -67.11 -28.92
CA PRO A 9 18.79 -66.59 -30.02
C PRO A 9 17.40 -66.00 -29.67
N ALA A 10 16.96 -65.24 -30.66
CA ALA A 10 15.64 -64.83 -31.14
C ALA A 10 14.33 -65.54 -30.70
N LEU A 11 13.28 -64.69 -30.66
CA LEU A 11 11.89 -64.85 -31.13
C LEU A 11 10.98 -65.95 -30.53
N SER A 12 9.84 -65.46 -30.01
CA SER A 12 8.46 -65.74 -30.48
C SER A 12 7.50 -65.93 -29.28
N ILE A 13 6.55 -65.00 -29.08
CA ILE A 13 5.17 -65.01 -29.59
C ILE A 13 4.20 -65.66 -28.58
N TRP A 14 3.34 -64.80 -27.98
CA TRP A 14 1.93 -64.99 -27.56
C TRP A 14 1.61 -66.20 -26.66
N THR A 15 0.90 -66.10 -25.53
CA THR A 15 -0.47 -65.60 -25.39
C THR A 15 -0.87 -65.56 -23.88
N THR A 16 -1.38 -64.41 -23.44
CA THR A 16 -2.60 -64.18 -22.61
C THR A 16 -2.76 -64.81 -21.20
N ILE A 17 -2.81 -63.95 -20.15
CA ILE A 17 -4.03 -63.51 -19.40
C ILE A 17 -3.68 -63.01 -17.97
N LEU A 18 -4.10 -61.77 -17.68
CA LEU A 18 -4.49 -61.15 -16.40
C LEU A 18 -3.48 -61.12 -15.22
N VAL A 19 -3.00 -59.91 -14.87
CA VAL A 19 -3.42 -59.14 -13.67
C VAL A 19 -2.38 -58.03 -13.35
N TYR A 20 -2.84 -56.77 -13.44
CA TYR A 20 -2.35 -55.47 -12.95
C TYR A 20 -0.99 -54.87 -13.38
N GLY A 21 -1.07 -53.64 -13.93
CA GLY A 21 -0.19 -52.55 -13.48
C GLY A 21 0.58 -51.75 -14.54
N PHE A 22 -0.11 -51.18 -15.54
CA PHE A 22 0.47 -50.19 -16.46
C PHE A 22 0.96 -48.93 -15.72
N MET A 23 2.25 -48.62 -15.84
CA MET A 23 2.78 -47.26 -15.69
C MET A 23 3.49 -46.90 -17.01
N GLY A 24 2.69 -46.43 -17.96
CA GLY A 24 3.15 -45.97 -19.27
C GLY A 24 3.53 -44.50 -19.24
N ILE A 25 4.81 -44.23 -19.43
CA ILE A 25 5.30 -42.96 -19.96
C ILE A 25 4.96 -42.94 -21.45
N SER A 26 4.21 -41.96 -21.91
CA SER A 26 4.11 -41.64 -23.33
C SER A 26 4.02 -40.14 -23.53
N LEU A 27 4.81 -39.67 -24.49
CA LEU A 27 5.01 -38.28 -24.85
C LEU A 27 3.70 -37.60 -25.26
N CYS A 28 3.49 -36.39 -24.73
CA CYS A 28 2.71 -35.36 -25.40
C CYS A 28 3.62 -34.14 -25.65
N LEU A 29 3.82 -33.87 -26.94
CA LEU A 29 4.34 -32.61 -27.47
C LEU A 29 3.60 -31.44 -26.81
N SER A 30 4.33 -30.65 -26.02
CA SER A 30 3.86 -29.37 -25.51
C SER A 30 4.17 -28.27 -26.52
N PRO A 31 3.24 -27.35 -26.83
CA PRO A 31 3.59 -26.14 -27.56
C PRO A 31 4.48 -25.29 -26.66
N ALA A 32 5.56 -24.76 -27.23
CA ALA A 32 6.52 -23.90 -26.54
C ALA A 32 5.81 -22.71 -25.88
N LEU A 33 5.60 -22.79 -24.57
CA LEU A 33 5.29 -21.65 -23.72
C LEU A 33 6.57 -20.82 -23.60
N ALA A 34 6.45 -19.51 -23.87
CA ALA A 34 7.53 -18.54 -23.69
C ALA A 34 8.12 -18.65 -22.26
N PRO A 35 9.39 -19.08 -22.08
CA PRO A 35 9.96 -19.35 -20.74
C PRO A 35 10.22 -18.11 -19.88
N GLY A 36 9.96 -16.91 -20.38
CA GLY A 36 10.41 -15.67 -19.73
C GLY A 36 9.49 -15.10 -18.65
N GLN A 37 8.19 -15.41 -18.65
CA GLN A 37 7.23 -14.76 -17.75
C GLN A 37 6.91 -15.56 -16.48
N THR A 38 6.97 -16.89 -16.52
CA THR A 38 6.70 -17.73 -15.35
C THR A 38 7.92 -17.80 -14.42
N ALA A 39 9.12 -18.03 -14.97
CA ALA A 39 10.36 -18.04 -14.18
C ALA A 39 10.62 -16.70 -13.45
N GLY A 40 10.34 -15.56 -14.10
CA GLY A 40 10.47 -14.24 -13.48
C GLY A 40 9.49 -13.97 -12.33
N ARG A 41 8.31 -14.62 -12.33
CA ARG A 41 7.33 -14.49 -11.24
C ARG A 41 7.73 -15.32 -10.03
N ASP A 42 8.19 -16.54 -10.23
CA ASP A 42 8.65 -17.43 -9.14
C ASP A 42 9.87 -16.83 -8.42
N HIS A 43 10.76 -16.13 -9.15
CA HIS A 43 11.90 -15.43 -8.55
C HIS A 43 11.54 -14.18 -7.75
N LEU A 44 10.50 -13.42 -8.16
CA LEU A 44 10.06 -12.26 -7.37
C LEU A 44 9.31 -12.70 -6.12
N GLN A 45 8.47 -13.73 -6.20
CA GLN A 45 7.74 -14.24 -5.03
C GLN A 45 8.72 -14.68 -3.94
N GLY A 46 9.73 -15.48 -4.27
CA GLY A 46 10.73 -15.89 -3.27
C GLY A 46 11.53 -14.72 -2.68
N LEU A 47 11.79 -13.67 -3.47
CA LEU A 47 12.43 -12.45 -2.97
C LEU A 47 11.49 -11.65 -2.06
N ALA A 48 10.21 -11.58 -2.38
CA ALA A 48 9.18 -10.93 -1.56
C ALA A 48 8.99 -11.66 -0.22
N ASP A 49 8.97 -12.99 -0.23
CA ASP A 49 8.88 -13.79 1.01
C ASP A 49 10.10 -13.54 1.92
N THR A 50 11.30 -13.51 1.31
CA THR A 50 12.54 -13.15 2.03
C THR A 50 12.46 -11.71 2.56
N ALA A 51 11.93 -10.79 1.77
CA ALA A 51 11.80 -9.39 2.14
C ALA A 51 10.87 -9.21 3.35
N LEU A 52 9.72 -9.87 3.34
CA LEU A 52 8.79 -9.85 4.46
C LEU A 52 9.40 -10.46 5.71
N TYR A 53 10.12 -11.59 5.57
CA TYR A 53 10.81 -12.23 6.69
C TYR A 53 11.82 -11.30 7.35
N GLU A 54 12.75 -10.71 6.59
CA GLU A 54 13.75 -9.81 7.17
C GLU A 54 13.12 -8.53 7.72
N ALA A 55 12.11 -7.97 7.04
CA ALA A 55 11.42 -6.79 7.55
C ALA A 55 10.74 -7.04 8.90
N ARG A 56 10.12 -8.22 9.11
CA ARG A 56 9.57 -8.62 10.41
C ARG A 56 10.65 -8.71 11.47
N ARG A 57 11.79 -9.35 11.17
CA ARG A 57 12.92 -9.43 12.13
C ARG A 57 13.40 -8.05 12.58
N PHE A 58 13.58 -7.13 11.63
CA PHE A 58 13.97 -5.76 11.97
C PHE A 58 12.86 -5.03 12.74
N ALA A 59 11.60 -5.21 12.37
CA ALA A 59 10.50 -4.60 13.08
C ALA A 59 10.40 -5.11 14.53
N ASP A 60 10.49 -6.42 14.74
CA ASP A 60 10.45 -7.07 16.05
C ASP A 60 11.57 -6.57 16.97
N GLU A 61 12.80 -6.42 16.45
CA GLU A 61 13.91 -5.83 17.21
C GLU A 61 13.60 -4.39 17.67
N TRP A 62 12.90 -3.61 16.85
CA TRP A 62 12.49 -2.25 17.20
C TRP A 62 11.35 -2.24 18.21
N LEU A 63 10.39 -3.17 18.11
CA LEU A 63 9.32 -3.35 19.11
C LEU A 63 9.92 -3.65 20.49
N ASP A 64 10.89 -4.56 20.56
CA ASP A 64 11.56 -4.93 21.82
C ASP A 64 12.38 -3.77 22.43
N SER A 65 12.83 -2.83 21.59
CA SER A 65 13.62 -1.66 22.00
C SER A 65 12.79 -0.45 22.46
N ALA A 66 11.46 -0.50 22.34
CA ALA A 66 10.54 0.64 22.47
C ALA A 66 10.49 1.32 23.85
N HIS A 67 11.19 0.78 24.85
CA HIS A 67 11.08 1.18 26.27
C HIS A 67 12.04 2.29 26.72
N GLN A 68 12.58 3.12 25.83
CA GLN A 68 13.45 4.25 26.21
C GLN A 68 12.65 5.55 26.44
N GLU A 69 13.07 6.34 27.44
CA GLU A 69 12.59 7.70 27.71
C GLU A 69 12.51 8.52 26.42
N PRO A 70 11.47 9.35 26.22
CA PRO A 70 11.28 9.93 24.90
C PRO A 70 12.39 10.95 24.64
N GLY A 71 13.04 10.78 23.49
CA GLY A 71 14.08 11.68 23.02
C GLY A 71 13.52 13.04 22.60
N LYS A 72 14.16 13.63 21.59
CA LYS A 72 13.63 14.83 20.92
C LYS A 72 12.62 14.40 19.85
N TRP A 73 11.63 15.24 19.58
CA TRP A 73 10.79 15.14 18.41
C TRP A 73 11.66 15.23 17.15
N GLY A 74 11.98 14.08 16.58
CA GLY A 74 12.94 13.95 15.47
C GLY A 74 12.35 13.13 14.34
N TYR A 75 12.66 13.51 13.11
CA TYR A 75 12.16 12.86 11.90
C TYR A 75 12.64 11.42 11.77
N GLU A 76 13.78 11.08 12.38
CA GLU A 76 14.38 9.76 12.32
C GLU A 76 13.45 8.68 12.88
N GLU A 77 12.73 8.98 13.98
CA GLU A 77 11.67 8.10 14.50
C GLU A 77 10.49 8.00 13.53
N GLY A 78 10.09 9.12 12.92
CA GLY A 78 9.02 9.14 11.92
C GLY A 78 9.28 8.28 10.69
N VAL A 79 10.53 8.18 10.24
CA VAL A 79 10.90 7.31 9.11
C VAL A 79 10.69 5.83 9.48
N VAL A 80 10.98 5.45 10.73
CA VAL A 80 10.69 4.09 11.22
C VAL A 80 9.19 3.88 11.36
N TRP A 81 8.44 4.84 11.89
CA TRP A 81 6.98 4.76 11.98
C TRP A 81 6.32 4.60 10.60
N GLN A 82 6.83 5.27 9.57
CA GLN A 82 6.37 5.07 8.19
C GLN A 82 6.63 3.64 7.71
N GLY A 83 7.81 3.08 7.99
CA GLY A 83 8.13 1.67 7.72
C GLY A 83 7.20 0.70 8.44
N MET A 84 6.95 0.92 9.74
CA MET A 84 6.02 0.14 10.56
C MET A 84 4.59 0.25 10.03
N ALA A 85 4.16 1.43 9.59
CA ALA A 85 2.84 1.64 9.00
C ALA A 85 2.68 0.83 7.70
N GLN A 86 3.71 0.80 6.85
CA GLN A 86 3.70 -0.03 5.63
C GLN A 86 3.59 -1.51 5.94
N LEU A 87 4.26 -2.00 7.01
CA LEU A 87 4.15 -3.38 7.46
C LEU A 87 2.78 -3.68 8.09
N TRP A 88 2.24 -2.77 8.91
CA TRP A 88 0.91 -2.92 9.48
C TRP A 88 -0.14 -3.09 8.39
N LEU A 89 -0.19 -2.17 7.43
CA LEU A 89 -1.12 -2.22 6.29
C LEU A 89 -0.97 -3.49 5.44
N LEU A 90 0.24 -4.05 5.37
CA LEU A 90 0.51 -5.27 4.60
C LEU A 90 0.14 -6.55 5.36
N THR A 91 0.33 -6.57 6.68
CA THR A 91 0.33 -7.80 7.48
C THR A 91 -0.83 -7.91 8.46
N ALA A 92 -1.55 -6.81 8.70
CA ALA A 92 -2.54 -6.68 9.77
C ALA A 92 -1.99 -7.05 11.15
N ASP A 93 -0.70 -6.79 11.39
CA ASP A 93 -0.11 -7.01 12.70
C ASP A 93 -0.26 -5.74 13.54
N GLY A 94 -1.24 -5.75 14.45
CA GLY A 94 -1.56 -4.60 15.29
C GLY A 94 -0.44 -4.15 16.22
N ALA A 95 0.62 -4.96 16.42
CA ALA A 95 1.78 -4.55 17.21
C ALA A 95 2.52 -3.36 16.58
N TYR A 96 2.60 -3.33 15.24
CA TYR A 96 3.25 -2.21 14.53
C TYR A 96 2.46 -0.91 14.66
N PHE A 97 1.12 -0.97 14.59
CA PHE A 97 0.29 0.21 14.82
C PHE A 97 0.42 0.71 16.27
N ARG A 98 0.36 -0.19 17.25
CA ARG A 98 0.53 0.15 18.66
C ARG A 98 1.89 0.82 18.92
N TYR A 99 2.96 0.31 18.31
CA TYR A 99 4.28 0.94 18.41
C TYR A 99 4.31 2.39 17.92
N ILE A 100 3.64 2.69 16.80
CA ILE A 100 3.53 4.06 16.29
C ILE A 100 2.74 4.92 17.28
N GLN A 101 1.59 4.41 17.75
CA GLN A 101 0.71 5.14 18.66
C GLN A 101 1.39 5.43 20.01
N GLU A 102 2.01 4.43 20.64
CA GLU A 102 2.79 4.59 21.87
C GLU A 102 3.98 5.53 21.65
N GLY A 103 4.61 5.45 20.46
CA GLY A 103 5.63 6.38 20.01
C GLY A 103 5.18 7.84 20.08
N LEU A 104 4.01 8.14 19.55
CA LEU A 104 3.39 9.48 19.56
C LEU A 104 2.88 9.88 20.95
N ASP A 105 2.35 8.96 21.73
CA ASP A 105 1.80 9.22 23.07
C ASP A 105 2.84 9.77 24.05
N ARG A 106 4.10 9.43 23.81
CA ARG A 106 5.25 9.99 24.55
C ARG A 106 5.50 11.48 24.29
N PHE A 107 4.98 12.02 23.17
CA PHE A 107 5.17 13.41 22.77
C PHE A 107 3.88 14.22 22.80
N VAL A 108 2.72 13.63 22.52
CA VAL A 108 1.45 14.34 22.29
C VAL A 108 0.57 14.30 23.53
N ASP A 109 0.33 15.47 24.12
CA ASP A 109 -0.60 15.60 25.25
C ASP A 109 -2.08 15.66 24.81
N ALA A 110 -2.99 15.76 25.77
CA ALA A 110 -4.44 15.78 25.51
C ALA A 110 -4.92 17.02 24.74
N GLN A 111 -4.13 18.11 24.71
CA GLN A 111 -4.41 19.34 23.97
C GLN A 111 -3.69 19.38 22.61
N GLY A 112 -3.02 18.30 22.23
CA GLY A 112 -2.25 18.21 21.00
C GLY A 112 -0.94 19.01 21.04
N ASN A 113 -0.43 19.41 22.22
CA ASN A 113 0.92 19.97 22.29
C ASN A 113 1.94 18.85 22.09
N ILE A 114 3.01 19.17 21.35
CA ILE A 114 4.08 18.21 21.02
C ILE A 114 5.29 18.53 21.88
N ARG A 115 5.66 17.61 22.77
CA ARG A 115 6.82 17.75 23.66
C ARG A 115 8.10 17.95 22.85
N THR A 116 8.95 18.88 23.28
CA THR A 116 10.24 19.27 22.64
C THR A 116 10.16 19.91 21.26
N TYR A 117 9.00 19.93 20.60
CA TYR A 117 8.78 20.68 19.37
C TYR A 117 8.70 22.17 19.66
N GLN A 118 9.40 22.97 18.84
CA GLN A 118 9.44 24.42 18.96
C GLN A 118 9.12 25.04 17.60
N GLN A 119 7.86 25.45 17.43
CA GLN A 119 7.33 25.99 16.17
C GLN A 119 8.13 27.20 15.64
N ASN A 120 8.73 28.00 16.53
CA ASN A 120 9.55 29.16 16.18
C ASN A 120 10.97 28.82 15.67
N GLU A 121 11.36 27.55 15.66
CA GLU A 121 12.59 27.08 14.99
C GLU A 121 12.37 26.87 13.48
N ASP A 122 11.11 26.82 13.02
CA ASP A 122 10.66 26.64 11.63
C ASP A 122 11.44 25.53 10.92
N LYS A 123 11.58 24.41 11.60
CA LYS A 123 12.41 23.29 11.18
C LYS A 123 11.55 22.32 10.37
N LEU A 124 11.82 22.21 9.07
CA LEU A 124 11.06 21.30 8.20
C LEU A 124 11.16 19.84 8.68
N ASP A 125 12.31 19.43 9.23
CA ASP A 125 12.50 18.08 9.78
C ASP A 125 11.38 17.66 10.75
N ASP A 126 10.88 18.59 11.57
CA ASP A 126 9.89 18.28 12.60
C ASP A 126 8.51 17.96 12.02
N LEU A 127 8.29 18.29 10.75
CA LEU A 127 7.01 18.08 10.05
C LEU A 127 6.84 16.64 9.55
N ASN A 128 7.93 15.89 9.33
CA ASN A 128 7.87 14.53 8.77
C ASN A 128 6.98 13.59 9.60
N ASN A 129 7.01 13.77 10.93
CA ASN A 129 6.25 12.98 11.90
C ASN A 129 4.75 13.28 11.84
N GLY A 130 4.32 14.36 11.18
CA GLY A 130 2.92 14.70 10.97
C GLY A 130 2.14 13.63 10.23
N ARG A 131 2.79 12.83 9.38
CA ARG A 131 2.15 11.69 8.69
C ARG A 131 1.71 10.60 9.67
N ALA A 132 2.48 10.37 10.73
CA ALA A 132 2.12 9.42 11.77
C ALA A 132 0.97 9.97 12.63
N LEU A 133 0.94 11.29 12.89
CA LEU A 133 -0.17 11.95 13.58
C LEU A 133 -1.49 11.79 12.81
N LEU A 134 -1.47 12.02 11.49
CA LEU A 134 -2.64 11.82 10.63
C LEU A 134 -3.11 10.36 10.66
N LEU A 135 -2.20 9.40 10.38
CA LEU A 135 -2.51 7.97 10.44
C LEU A 135 -3.21 7.56 11.74
N VAL A 136 -2.67 7.96 12.89
CA VAL A 136 -3.26 7.58 14.19
C VAL A 136 -4.55 8.36 14.45
N ALA A 137 -4.67 9.61 14.01
CA ALA A 137 -5.92 10.37 14.09
C ALA A 137 -7.04 9.70 13.29
N ASP A 138 -6.76 9.28 12.05
CA ASP A 138 -7.73 8.69 11.13
C ASP A 138 -8.21 7.32 11.62
N VAL A 139 -7.30 6.51 12.15
CA VAL A 139 -7.59 5.15 12.62
C VAL A 139 -8.27 5.13 14.01
N THR A 140 -7.97 6.10 14.89
CA THR A 140 -8.48 6.09 16.27
C THR A 140 -9.60 7.10 16.53
N GLY A 141 -9.76 8.10 15.68
CA GLY A 141 -10.66 9.23 15.92
C GLY A 141 -10.24 10.15 17.08
N GLN A 142 -9.06 9.95 17.69
CA GLN A 142 -8.63 10.74 18.84
C GLN A 142 -8.20 12.16 18.41
N ALA A 143 -8.94 13.17 18.87
CA ALA A 143 -8.73 14.56 18.50
C ALA A 143 -7.32 15.11 18.80
N ARG A 144 -6.63 14.59 19.84
CA ARG A 144 -5.29 15.09 20.22
C ARG A 144 -4.24 14.96 19.10
N TYR A 145 -4.28 13.90 18.30
CA TYR A 145 -3.31 13.72 17.21
C TYR A 145 -3.62 14.66 16.04
N ARG A 146 -4.91 14.89 15.75
CA ARG A 146 -5.34 15.89 14.77
C ARG A 146 -4.92 17.29 15.18
N LEU A 147 -5.13 17.67 16.44
CA LEU A 147 -4.69 18.96 16.99
C LEU A 147 -3.16 19.11 16.91
N ALA A 148 -2.41 18.05 17.16
CA ALA A 148 -0.95 18.05 16.99
C ALA A 148 -0.54 18.23 15.52
N ALA A 149 -1.23 17.55 14.58
CA ALA A 149 -1.00 17.74 13.14
C ALA A 149 -1.33 19.17 12.69
N GLU A 150 -2.39 19.77 13.24
CA GLU A 150 -2.77 21.17 13.00
C GLU A 150 -1.65 22.15 13.40
N ARG A 151 -0.94 21.91 14.50
CA ARG A 151 0.22 22.74 14.89
C ARG A 151 1.40 22.65 13.92
N LEU A 152 1.64 21.48 13.34
CA LEU A 152 2.66 21.32 12.31
C LEU A 152 2.23 22.02 11.02
N TRP A 153 0.95 21.94 10.68
CA TRP A 153 0.34 22.67 9.59
C TRP A 153 0.45 24.20 9.76
N GLU A 154 0.17 24.73 10.96
CA GLU A 154 0.34 26.14 11.28
C GLU A 154 1.77 26.65 11.06
N GLN A 155 2.79 25.80 11.32
CA GLN A 155 4.18 26.13 10.98
C GLN A 155 4.34 26.29 9.47
N LEU A 156 3.85 25.34 8.66
CA LEU A 156 3.95 25.41 7.20
C LEU A 156 3.35 26.70 6.62
N GLN A 157 2.24 27.17 7.19
CA GLN A 157 1.59 28.42 6.76
C GLN A 157 2.48 29.65 6.97
N HIS A 158 3.40 29.62 7.93
CA HIS A 158 4.30 30.72 8.27
C HIS A 158 5.77 30.40 8.03
N GLN A 159 6.06 29.26 7.41
CA GLN A 159 7.41 28.78 7.15
C GLN A 159 8.15 29.84 6.32
N PRO A 160 9.34 30.27 6.74
CA PRO A 160 10.12 31.26 6.00
C PRO A 160 10.42 30.81 4.60
N ARG A 161 10.42 31.75 3.66
CA ARG A 161 10.68 31.48 2.25
C ARG A 161 11.77 32.37 1.71
N ASN A 162 12.54 31.84 0.77
CA ASN A 162 13.48 32.62 -0.03
C ASN A 162 12.70 33.54 -1.02
N PRO A 163 13.37 34.45 -1.74
CA PRO A 163 12.70 35.38 -2.66
C PRO A 163 11.88 34.71 -3.78
N GLU A 164 12.18 33.45 -4.10
CA GLU A 164 11.45 32.66 -5.10
C GLU A 164 10.30 31.84 -4.49
N GLY A 165 10.01 31.99 -3.19
CA GLY A 165 8.91 31.29 -2.52
C GLY A 165 9.25 29.88 -2.02
N GLY A 166 10.51 29.46 -2.09
CA GLY A 166 10.99 28.18 -1.60
C GLY A 166 11.19 28.16 -0.09
N PHE A 167 10.72 27.12 0.59
CA PHE A 167 10.86 26.99 2.05
C PHE A 167 12.32 26.98 2.49
N TRP A 168 12.65 27.82 3.47
CA TRP A 168 13.89 27.67 4.20
C TRP A 168 13.87 26.33 4.93
N HIS A 169 14.99 25.61 4.88
CA HIS A 169 15.10 24.31 5.52
C HIS A 169 14.89 24.41 7.04
N LYS A 170 15.44 25.47 7.66
CA LYS A 170 15.26 25.84 9.09
C LYS A 170 15.40 27.34 9.25
N ARG A 171 14.84 27.94 10.31
CA ARG A 171 15.08 29.37 10.60
C ARG A 171 16.56 29.74 10.74
N ILE A 172 17.38 28.81 11.21
CA ILE A 172 18.85 28.98 11.34
C ILE A 172 19.61 28.84 10.01
N TYR A 173 18.96 28.42 8.93
CA TYR A 173 19.51 28.28 7.58
C TYR A 173 18.74 29.19 6.61
N PRO A 174 18.91 30.52 6.74
CA PRO A 174 18.16 31.48 5.94
C PRO A 174 18.48 31.31 4.45
N ASP A 175 17.45 31.44 3.62
CA ASP A 175 17.50 31.34 2.15
C ASP A 175 17.95 29.98 1.59
N GLN A 176 18.06 28.95 2.43
CA GLN A 176 18.57 27.65 2.05
C GLN A 176 17.46 26.61 1.83
N MET A 177 17.40 26.01 0.64
CA MET A 177 16.60 24.82 0.35
C MET A 177 17.50 23.60 0.26
N TRP A 178 17.18 22.54 1.00
CA TRP A 178 17.88 21.26 0.94
C TRP A 178 16.93 20.19 0.41
N VAL A 179 17.42 19.26 -0.40
CA VAL A 179 16.61 18.16 -0.95
C VAL A 179 15.90 17.34 0.12
N ASP A 180 16.50 17.24 1.32
CA ASP A 180 15.94 16.59 2.50
C ASP A 180 14.59 17.20 2.88
N GLY A 181 14.48 18.54 2.87
CA GLY A 181 13.27 19.26 3.29
C GLY A 181 12.02 18.86 2.52
N LEU A 182 12.18 18.39 1.28
CA LEU A 182 11.07 17.98 0.42
C LEU A 182 10.41 16.73 0.95
N TYR A 183 11.17 15.78 1.51
CA TYR A 183 10.58 14.62 2.17
C TYR A 183 9.96 14.96 3.52
N MET A 184 10.58 15.90 4.24
CA MET A 184 10.10 16.26 5.58
C MET A 184 8.76 17.01 5.54
N ALA A 185 8.57 17.85 4.52
CA ALA A 185 7.41 18.74 4.43
C ALA A 185 6.34 18.24 3.44
N GLU A 186 6.69 17.98 2.18
CA GLU A 186 5.71 17.90 1.09
C GLU A 186 4.72 16.73 1.21
N PRO A 187 5.13 15.50 1.58
CA PRO A 187 4.18 14.42 1.79
C PRO A 187 3.21 14.69 2.96
N PHE A 188 3.67 15.33 4.04
CA PHE A 188 2.77 15.74 5.13
C PHE A 188 1.84 16.87 4.69
N TYR A 189 2.38 17.89 4.00
CA TYR A 189 1.61 19.00 3.46
C TYR A 189 0.46 18.47 2.57
N LEU A 190 0.77 17.62 1.59
CA LEU A 190 -0.24 17.00 0.72
C LEU A 190 -1.31 16.25 1.51
N GLN A 191 -0.90 15.37 2.42
CA GLN A 191 -1.84 14.58 3.20
C GLN A 191 -2.76 15.50 4.03
N TYR A 192 -2.21 16.52 4.69
CA TYR A 192 -3.00 17.42 5.51
C TYR A 192 -4.02 18.24 4.68
N VAL A 193 -3.64 18.78 3.52
CA VAL A 193 -4.59 19.57 2.70
C VAL A 193 -5.70 18.73 2.10
N LEU A 194 -5.41 17.47 1.75
CA LEU A 194 -6.43 16.54 1.28
C LEU A 194 -7.43 16.18 2.39
N HIS A 195 -7.01 16.19 3.67
CA HIS A 195 -7.93 16.08 4.82
C HIS A 195 -8.79 17.32 5.02
N LEU A 196 -8.20 18.52 4.85
CA LEU A 196 -8.95 19.78 4.96
C LEU A 196 -10.12 19.82 3.98
N LYS A 197 -9.98 19.24 2.78
CA LYS A 197 -10.99 19.28 1.70
C LYS A 197 -11.52 20.70 1.46
N ASP A 198 -10.65 21.69 1.63
CA ASP A 198 -10.98 23.10 1.42
C ASP A 198 -10.91 23.41 -0.07
N SER A 199 -12.04 23.27 -0.75
CA SER A 199 -12.12 23.47 -2.21
C SER A 199 -11.70 24.86 -2.66
N GLU A 200 -11.74 25.89 -1.80
CA GLU A 200 -11.34 27.25 -2.16
C GLU A 200 -9.80 27.37 -2.27
N HIS A 201 -9.06 26.70 -1.39
CA HIS A 201 -7.61 26.82 -1.30
C HIS A 201 -6.84 25.60 -1.82
N ILE A 202 -7.50 24.47 -2.06
CA ILE A 202 -6.82 23.20 -2.39
C ILE A 202 -5.91 23.34 -3.62
N HIS A 203 -6.36 23.99 -4.69
CA HIS A 203 -5.56 24.14 -5.91
C HIS A 203 -4.31 24.99 -5.70
N SER A 204 -4.37 26.06 -4.90
CA SER A 204 -3.20 26.91 -4.63
C SER A 204 -2.21 26.22 -3.71
N GLN A 205 -2.69 25.43 -2.73
CA GLN A 205 -1.85 24.62 -1.85
C GLN A 205 -1.16 23.48 -2.61
N LEU A 206 -1.88 22.79 -3.50
CA LEU A 206 -1.30 21.77 -4.39
C LEU A 206 -0.26 22.39 -5.33
N ALA A 207 -0.54 23.56 -5.90
CA ALA A 207 0.43 24.30 -6.71
C ALA A 207 1.68 24.72 -5.91
N ASP A 208 1.54 25.12 -4.65
CA ASP A 208 2.68 25.45 -3.78
C ASP A 208 3.55 24.22 -3.50
N ILE A 209 2.95 23.07 -3.18
CA ILE A 209 3.67 21.79 -3.05
C ILE A 209 4.48 21.50 -4.32
N ALA A 210 3.83 21.62 -5.49
CA ALA A 210 4.52 21.40 -6.76
C ALA A 210 5.65 22.42 -7.01
N HIS A 211 5.45 23.66 -6.59
CA HIS A 211 6.43 24.73 -6.72
C HIS A 211 7.71 24.45 -5.93
N GLN A 212 7.61 23.89 -4.72
CA GLN A 212 8.78 23.49 -3.92
C GLN A 212 9.66 22.48 -4.68
N PHE A 213 9.05 21.48 -5.33
CA PHE A 213 9.78 20.54 -6.17
C PHE A 213 10.39 21.19 -7.41
N MET A 214 9.68 22.12 -8.06
CA MET A 214 10.18 22.79 -9.27
C MET A 214 11.38 23.68 -8.97
N LEU A 215 11.40 24.39 -7.83
CA LEU A 215 12.57 25.17 -7.40
C LEU A 215 13.79 24.27 -7.18
N VAL A 216 13.61 23.11 -6.53
CA VAL A 216 14.69 22.12 -6.40
C VAL A 216 15.13 21.56 -7.77
N ARG A 217 14.20 21.32 -8.69
CA ARG A 217 14.51 20.92 -10.08
C ARG A 217 15.36 21.95 -10.80
N GLU A 218 15.00 23.22 -10.71
CA GLU A 218 15.70 24.31 -11.38
C GLU A 218 17.09 24.54 -10.78
N HIS A 219 17.16 24.65 -9.46
CA HIS A 219 18.37 25.11 -8.78
C HIS A 219 19.32 24.00 -8.37
N LEU A 220 18.89 22.75 -8.22
CA LEU A 220 19.75 21.68 -7.71
C LEU A 220 20.05 20.56 -8.71
N ARG A 221 19.31 20.48 -9.82
CA ARG A 221 19.57 19.43 -10.82
C ARG A 221 20.90 19.68 -11.53
N ASP A 222 21.75 18.66 -11.52
CA ASP A 222 22.94 18.59 -12.34
C ASP A 222 22.54 18.14 -13.77
N PRO A 223 22.75 18.98 -14.81
CA PRO A 223 22.42 18.60 -16.18
C PRO A 223 23.25 17.41 -16.69
N ALA A 224 24.45 17.16 -16.16
CA ALA A 224 25.33 16.10 -16.64
C ALA A 224 24.86 14.71 -16.18
N THR A 225 24.52 14.56 -14.90
CA THR A 225 24.09 13.27 -14.33
C THR A 225 22.57 13.11 -14.30
N GLY A 226 21.83 14.22 -14.20
CA GLY A 226 20.39 14.25 -13.89
C GLY A 226 20.06 14.03 -12.41
N LEU A 227 21.08 13.94 -11.54
CA LEU A 227 20.95 13.88 -10.09
C LEU A 227 20.96 15.30 -9.48
N TYR A 228 20.79 15.39 -8.16
CA TYR A 228 20.60 16.65 -7.45
C TYR A 228 21.71 16.93 -6.44
N PHE A 229 22.21 18.15 -6.43
CA PHE A 229 23.07 18.65 -5.35
C PHE A 229 22.29 18.71 -4.03
N HIS A 230 22.98 18.64 -2.89
CA HIS A 230 22.34 18.52 -1.57
C HIS A 230 21.55 19.78 -1.18
N GLY A 231 22.11 20.97 -1.34
CA GLY A 231 21.47 22.21 -0.93
C GLY A 231 21.78 23.39 -1.83
N TRP A 232 20.86 24.35 -1.85
CA TRP A 232 20.93 25.62 -2.58
C TRP A 232 20.72 26.74 -1.58
N ASP A 233 21.64 27.70 -1.54
CA ASP A 233 21.48 28.97 -0.83
C ASP A 233 21.14 30.04 -1.86
N ALA A 234 19.88 30.48 -1.87
CA ALA A 234 19.38 31.51 -2.80
C ALA A 234 20.06 32.87 -2.60
N SER A 235 20.72 33.10 -1.46
CA SER A 235 21.46 34.33 -1.19
C SER A 235 22.93 34.28 -1.60
N HIS A 236 23.45 33.08 -1.91
CA HIS A 236 24.85 32.82 -2.26
C HIS A 236 25.86 33.29 -1.18
N ARG A 237 25.45 33.33 0.09
CA ARG A 237 26.27 33.85 1.21
C ARG A 237 26.95 32.75 2.00
N GLU A 238 26.41 31.54 2.02
CA GLU A 238 27.05 30.39 2.65
C GLU A 238 28.38 30.04 1.96
N ARG A 239 29.39 29.69 2.76
CA ARG A 239 30.74 29.36 2.23
C ARG A 239 30.77 28.05 1.43
N TRP A 240 29.82 27.15 1.67
CA TRP A 240 29.67 25.93 0.88
C TRP A 240 28.97 26.15 -0.46
N ALA A 241 28.30 27.30 -0.63
CA ALA A 241 27.51 27.62 -1.81
C ALA A 241 28.41 28.13 -2.93
N ASP A 242 28.25 27.58 -4.13
CA ASP A 242 28.91 28.09 -5.33
C ASP A 242 28.48 29.54 -5.59
N PRO A 243 29.41 30.50 -5.81
CA PRO A 243 29.06 31.92 -5.94
C PRO A 243 28.14 32.26 -7.12
N HIS A 244 28.10 31.41 -8.15
CA HIS A 244 27.31 31.66 -9.36
C HIS A 244 25.95 30.98 -9.31
N THR A 245 25.88 29.79 -8.73
CA THR A 245 24.69 28.93 -8.76
C THR A 245 24.02 28.77 -7.40
N GLY A 246 24.68 29.16 -6.31
CA GLY A 246 24.21 28.94 -4.93
C GLY A 246 24.25 27.47 -4.48
N ARG A 247 24.73 26.55 -5.31
CA ARG A 247 24.66 25.09 -5.08
C ARG A 247 25.77 24.60 -4.15
N SER A 248 25.46 23.58 -3.37
CA SER A 248 26.47 22.77 -2.67
C SER A 248 27.36 21.98 -3.65
N ALA A 249 28.55 21.59 -3.22
CA ALA A 249 29.57 21.03 -4.11
C ALA A 249 29.33 19.58 -4.57
N ASN A 250 28.49 18.79 -3.88
CA ASN A 250 28.40 17.34 -4.12
C ASN A 250 26.96 16.80 -4.13
N ILE A 251 26.82 15.67 -4.83
CA ILE A 251 25.58 14.91 -4.99
C ILE A 251 25.57 13.75 -4.00
N TRP A 252 24.84 13.94 -2.92
CA TRP A 252 24.74 13.01 -1.82
C TRP A 252 23.63 11.98 -2.02
N GLY A 253 23.94 10.70 -1.78
CA GLY A 253 23.05 9.57 -1.98
C GLY A 253 21.74 9.69 -1.20
N ARG A 254 21.80 9.85 0.13
CA ARG A 254 20.57 9.94 0.94
C ARG A 254 19.77 11.21 0.64
N GLY A 255 20.41 12.34 0.33
CA GLY A 255 19.68 13.53 -0.12
C GLY A 255 18.84 13.28 -1.37
N ASN A 256 19.40 12.58 -2.37
CA ASN A 256 18.63 12.17 -3.56
C ASN A 256 17.59 11.08 -3.22
N GLY A 257 17.87 10.24 -2.22
CA GLY A 257 16.93 9.27 -1.66
C GLY A 257 15.68 9.95 -1.09
N TRP A 258 15.84 11.00 -0.29
CA TRP A 258 14.73 11.80 0.21
C TRP A 258 13.91 12.42 -0.89
N LEU A 259 14.57 13.03 -1.88
CA LEU A 259 13.87 13.69 -2.99
C LEU A 259 13.00 12.70 -3.79
N ILE A 260 13.53 11.54 -4.16
CA ILE A 260 12.77 10.57 -4.95
C ILE A 260 11.63 9.92 -4.13
N MET A 261 11.84 9.75 -2.82
CA MET A 261 10.80 9.28 -1.91
C MET A 261 9.68 10.31 -1.77
N ALA A 262 10.01 11.59 -1.64
CA ALA A 262 9.04 12.67 -1.56
C ALA A 262 8.18 12.72 -2.83
N LEU A 263 8.82 12.65 -4.00
CA LEU A 263 8.11 12.65 -5.29
C LEU A 263 7.16 11.47 -5.44
N VAL A 264 7.59 10.24 -5.13
CA VAL A 264 6.73 9.06 -5.31
C VAL A 264 5.61 8.98 -4.27
N ASP A 265 5.83 9.50 -3.07
CA ASP A 265 4.81 9.57 -2.02
C ASP A 265 3.77 10.64 -2.38
N VAL A 266 4.20 11.82 -2.85
CA VAL A 266 3.30 12.88 -3.33
C VAL A 266 2.50 12.40 -4.54
N LEU A 267 3.15 11.83 -5.56
CA LEU A 267 2.47 11.35 -6.77
C LEU A 267 1.49 10.20 -6.52
N ALA A 268 1.54 9.54 -5.36
CA ALA A 268 0.59 8.50 -5.01
C ALA A 268 -0.82 9.06 -4.76
N ASP A 269 -0.90 10.27 -4.19
CA ASP A 269 -2.15 10.89 -3.73
C ASP A 269 -2.45 12.22 -4.45
N TYR A 270 -1.49 12.76 -5.22
CA TYR A 270 -1.64 14.03 -5.93
C TYR A 270 -2.71 13.91 -7.05
N PRO A 271 -3.75 14.78 -7.08
CA PRO A 271 -4.81 14.64 -8.07
C PRO A 271 -4.30 14.78 -9.51
N HIS A 272 -4.65 13.82 -10.36
CA HIS A 272 -4.14 13.72 -11.73
C HIS A 272 -4.62 14.86 -12.65
N GLN A 273 -5.68 15.56 -12.24
CA GLN A 273 -6.32 16.65 -12.96
C GLN A 273 -5.63 17.99 -12.71
N GLU A 274 -4.77 18.08 -11.69
CA GLU A 274 -4.02 19.30 -11.41
C GLU A 274 -3.03 19.61 -12.54
N PRO A 275 -2.92 20.88 -12.98
CA PRO A 275 -2.02 21.27 -14.08
C PRO A 275 -0.54 20.88 -13.85
N THR A 276 -0.11 20.78 -12.60
CA THR A 276 1.28 20.49 -12.22
C THR A 276 1.60 19.00 -12.07
N TYR A 277 0.62 18.10 -12.15
CA TYR A 277 0.82 16.66 -12.00
C TYR A 277 1.87 16.11 -12.98
N GLU A 278 1.75 16.45 -14.26
CA GLU A 278 2.67 15.94 -15.28
C GLU A 278 4.10 16.47 -15.10
N ALA A 279 4.28 17.68 -14.57
CA ALA A 279 5.60 18.23 -14.26
C ALA A 279 6.28 17.48 -13.10
N LEU A 280 5.53 17.14 -12.04
CA LEU A 280 6.01 16.32 -10.93
C LEU A 280 6.36 14.90 -11.38
N LYS A 281 5.48 14.29 -12.18
CA LYS A 281 5.68 12.97 -12.75
C LYS A 281 6.91 12.93 -13.67
N GLU A 282 7.10 13.93 -14.51
CA GLU A 282 8.29 14.05 -15.35
C GLU A 282 9.57 14.18 -14.51
N MET A 283 9.56 15.02 -13.48
CA MET A 283 10.69 15.17 -12.54
C MET A 283 11.03 13.83 -11.88
N TYR A 284 10.03 13.11 -11.38
CA TYR A 284 10.19 11.78 -10.80
C TYR A 284 10.80 10.79 -11.80
N GLN A 285 10.28 10.71 -13.03
CA GLN A 285 10.78 9.81 -14.06
C GLN A 285 12.22 10.14 -14.47
N GLN A 286 12.57 11.42 -14.56
CA GLN A 286 13.93 11.87 -14.87
C GLN A 286 14.91 11.49 -13.74
N LEU A 287 14.53 11.69 -12.48
CA LEU A 287 15.34 11.30 -11.33
C LEU A 287 15.47 9.77 -11.23
N ALA A 288 14.37 9.02 -11.40
CA ALA A 288 14.38 7.57 -11.43
C ALA A 288 15.33 7.02 -12.50
N ALA A 289 15.35 7.63 -13.69
CA ALA A 289 16.28 7.27 -14.74
C ALA A 289 17.75 7.58 -14.37
N ALA A 290 18.02 8.70 -13.69
CA ALA A 290 19.36 9.04 -13.20
C ALA A 290 19.84 8.09 -12.09
N VAL A 291 18.96 7.75 -11.16
CA VAL A 291 19.21 6.73 -10.12
C VAL A 291 19.51 5.38 -10.78
N LEU A 292 18.71 4.93 -11.75
CA LEU A 292 18.96 3.69 -12.46
C LEU A 292 20.34 3.67 -13.15
N ARG A 293 20.74 4.76 -13.83
CA ARG A 293 22.04 4.87 -14.52
C ARG A 293 23.24 4.80 -13.56
N THR A 294 23.05 5.20 -12.31
CA THR A 294 24.12 5.27 -11.30
C THR A 294 24.16 4.07 -10.37
N GLN A 295 23.29 3.08 -10.59
CA GLN A 295 23.33 1.82 -9.85
C GLN A 295 24.66 1.09 -10.10
N ASP A 296 25.34 0.70 -9.02
CA ASP A 296 26.58 -0.06 -9.14
C ASP A 296 26.33 -1.46 -9.73
N PRO A 297 26.97 -1.82 -10.85
CA PRO A 297 26.66 -3.06 -11.55
C PRO A 297 27.11 -4.32 -10.80
N ALA A 298 28.06 -4.23 -9.86
CA ALA A 298 28.51 -5.40 -9.10
C ALA A 298 27.59 -5.70 -7.92
N SER A 299 27.22 -4.67 -7.16
CA SER A 299 26.42 -4.80 -5.94
C SER A 299 24.92 -4.71 -6.17
N GLY A 300 24.48 -3.87 -7.11
CA GLY A 300 23.09 -3.40 -7.22
C GLY A 300 22.76 -2.19 -6.35
N CYS A 301 23.69 -1.70 -5.53
CA CYS A 301 23.47 -0.62 -4.57
C CYS A 301 23.99 0.73 -5.11
N TRP A 302 23.88 1.80 -4.32
CA TRP A 302 24.33 3.15 -4.68
C TRP A 302 25.36 3.71 -3.70
N TYR A 303 26.21 4.60 -4.20
CA TYR A 303 27.30 5.21 -3.43
C TYR A 303 26.84 6.43 -2.62
N GLN A 304 27.52 6.69 -1.51
CA GLN A 304 27.38 7.90 -0.69
C GLN A 304 27.51 9.17 -1.53
N LEU A 305 28.52 9.24 -2.41
CA LEU A 305 28.63 10.30 -3.43
C LEU A 305 28.36 9.71 -4.81
N MET A 306 27.14 9.92 -5.31
CA MET A 306 26.62 9.21 -6.49
C MET A 306 27.32 9.58 -7.80
N ALA A 307 27.77 10.83 -7.92
CA ALA A 307 28.49 11.32 -9.11
C ALA A 307 29.96 10.85 -9.15
N LEU A 308 30.48 10.30 -8.05
CA LEU A 308 31.90 9.97 -7.88
C LEU A 308 32.13 8.48 -7.52
N PRO A 309 31.55 7.50 -8.24
CA PRO A 309 31.59 6.08 -7.84
C PRO A 309 33.00 5.47 -7.86
N ARG A 310 33.95 6.08 -8.59
CA ARG A 310 35.34 5.63 -8.70
C ARG A 310 36.29 6.35 -7.75
N LEU A 311 35.80 7.29 -6.95
CA LEU A 311 36.61 8.04 -6.00
C LEU A 311 37.06 7.12 -4.86
N LYS A 312 38.37 7.09 -4.60
CA LYS A 312 38.95 6.32 -3.48
C LYS A 312 38.34 6.79 -2.16
N GLY A 313 37.84 5.85 -1.35
CA GLY A 313 37.23 6.13 -0.05
C GLY A 313 35.72 6.38 -0.10
N ASN A 314 35.13 6.53 -1.29
CA ASN A 314 33.68 6.47 -1.44
C ASN A 314 33.19 5.04 -1.15
N TYR A 315 31.95 4.91 -0.68
CA TYR A 315 31.39 3.65 -0.23
C TYR A 315 29.93 3.51 -0.68
N LEU A 316 29.48 2.28 -0.82
CA LEU A 316 28.07 1.96 -1.05
C LEU A 316 27.31 2.18 0.26
N GLU A 317 26.23 2.94 0.21
CA GLU A 317 25.54 3.44 1.39
C GLU A 317 24.13 2.83 1.45
N SER A 318 23.79 2.29 2.63
CA SER A 318 22.60 1.43 2.77
C SER A 318 21.31 2.23 2.81
N SER A 319 21.27 3.39 3.47
CA SER A 319 20.02 4.19 3.56
C SER A 319 19.55 4.66 2.19
N ALA A 320 20.42 5.28 1.39
CA ALA A 320 20.14 5.69 0.02
C ALA A 320 19.70 4.50 -0.84
N SER A 321 20.39 3.35 -0.71
CA SER A 321 20.04 2.15 -1.46
C SER A 321 18.65 1.61 -1.10
N CYS A 322 18.26 1.65 0.18
CA CYS A 322 16.90 1.32 0.63
C CYS A 322 15.88 2.31 0.04
N MET A 323 16.14 3.61 0.14
CA MET A 323 15.25 4.67 -0.37
C MET A 323 15.02 4.56 -1.88
N PHE A 324 16.08 4.34 -2.66
CA PHE A 324 15.97 4.11 -4.11
C PHE A 324 15.21 2.84 -4.43
N THR A 325 15.47 1.74 -3.70
CA THR A 325 14.74 0.48 -3.90
C THR A 325 13.25 0.66 -3.65
N TYR A 326 12.88 1.30 -2.54
CA TYR A 326 11.50 1.65 -2.21
C TYR A 326 10.86 2.52 -3.29
N ALA A 327 11.49 3.65 -3.65
CA ALA A 327 10.87 4.62 -4.54
C ALA A 327 10.71 4.08 -5.97
N LEU A 328 11.67 3.29 -6.46
CA LEU A 328 11.56 2.61 -7.74
C LEU A 328 10.50 1.51 -7.71
N ALA A 329 10.40 0.74 -6.62
CA ALA A 329 9.39 -0.30 -6.46
C ALA A 329 7.98 0.29 -6.45
N ARG A 330 7.75 1.32 -5.62
CA ARG A 330 6.48 2.04 -5.54
C ARG A 330 6.12 2.68 -6.88
N GLY A 331 7.08 3.25 -7.61
CA GLY A 331 6.87 3.79 -8.95
C GLY A 331 6.40 2.77 -9.98
N ILE A 332 6.91 1.54 -9.92
CA ILE A 332 6.41 0.44 -10.76
C ILE A 332 4.97 0.11 -10.36
N ARG A 333 4.67 0.00 -9.06
CA ARG A 333 3.32 -0.33 -8.55
C ARG A 333 2.28 0.71 -8.96
N LEU A 334 2.63 1.99 -8.88
CA LEU A 334 1.76 3.11 -9.28
C LEU A 334 1.68 3.32 -10.81
N GLY A 335 2.39 2.53 -11.61
CA GLY A 335 2.41 2.67 -13.07
C GLY A 335 3.20 3.89 -13.58
N LEU A 336 3.94 4.58 -12.70
CA LEU A 336 4.80 5.72 -13.04
C LEU A 336 6.08 5.27 -13.76
N LEU A 337 6.54 4.05 -13.51
CA LEU A 337 7.74 3.46 -14.12
C LEU A 337 7.43 2.15 -14.87
N PRO A 338 8.00 1.95 -16.08
CA PRO A 338 7.83 0.70 -16.81
C PRO A 338 8.51 -0.47 -16.10
N GLU A 339 7.70 -1.41 -15.62
CA GLU A 339 8.11 -2.62 -14.90
C GLU A 339 9.28 -3.36 -15.56
N ARG A 340 9.25 -3.54 -16.88
CA ARG A 340 10.28 -4.26 -17.65
C ARG A 340 11.67 -3.65 -17.50
N ILE A 341 11.76 -2.34 -17.31
CA ILE A 341 13.03 -1.61 -17.21
C ILE A 341 13.52 -1.59 -15.76
N TYR A 342 12.62 -1.31 -14.82
CA TYR A 342 13.00 -0.99 -13.44
C TYR A 342 12.95 -2.19 -12.49
N ARG A 343 12.12 -3.21 -12.74
CA ARG A 343 12.02 -4.40 -11.87
C ARG A 343 13.38 -5.12 -11.69
N PRO A 344 14.17 -5.37 -12.75
CA PRO A 344 15.48 -6.00 -12.57
C PRO A 344 16.42 -5.20 -11.67
N ALA A 345 16.35 -3.87 -11.73
CA ALA A 345 17.15 -2.98 -10.90
C ALA A 345 16.72 -3.03 -9.42
N VAL A 346 15.42 -3.01 -9.15
CA VAL A 346 14.83 -3.16 -7.80
C VAL A 346 15.23 -4.50 -7.18
N GLU A 347 15.04 -5.62 -7.90
CA GLU A 347 15.39 -6.93 -7.36
C GLU A 347 16.91 -7.07 -7.13
N LYS A 348 17.72 -6.53 -8.05
CA LYS A 348 19.18 -6.54 -7.90
C LYS A 348 19.63 -5.71 -6.69
N ALA A 349 19.04 -4.53 -6.50
CA ALA A 349 19.29 -3.67 -5.37
C ALA A 349 18.94 -4.36 -4.06
N TYR A 350 17.75 -4.95 -3.96
CA TYR A 350 17.32 -5.61 -2.73
C TYR A 350 18.18 -6.83 -2.39
N ARG A 351 18.50 -7.67 -3.36
CA ARG A 351 19.49 -8.76 -3.13
C ARG A 351 20.87 -8.22 -2.75
N GLY A 352 21.24 -7.03 -3.26
CA GLY A 352 22.45 -6.31 -2.87
C GLY A 352 22.41 -5.86 -1.41
N LEU A 353 21.29 -5.30 -0.96
CA LEU A 353 21.05 -4.90 0.43
C LEU A 353 21.24 -6.09 1.37
N LEU A 354 20.53 -7.19 1.09
CA LEU A 354 20.60 -8.41 1.89
C LEU A 354 22.03 -8.96 1.99
N ARG A 355 22.76 -9.05 0.86
CA ARG A 355 24.11 -9.63 0.85
C ARG A 355 25.18 -8.77 1.50
N ARG A 356 24.99 -7.45 1.55
CA ARG A 356 26.07 -6.50 1.88
C ARG A 356 25.88 -5.82 3.20
N PHE A 357 24.63 -5.56 3.58
CA PHE A 357 24.31 -4.70 4.70
C PHE A 357 23.52 -5.43 5.78
N VAL A 358 22.74 -6.47 5.44
CA VAL A 358 22.03 -7.28 6.42
C VAL A 358 22.93 -8.40 6.92
N SER A 359 23.01 -8.50 8.25
CA SER A 359 23.75 -9.55 8.96
C SER A 359 23.13 -9.81 10.32
N ASP A 360 23.59 -10.85 11.00
CA ASP A 360 23.18 -11.14 12.38
C ASP A 360 24.33 -10.83 13.34
N SER A 361 24.03 -10.06 14.38
CA SER A 361 24.97 -9.71 15.44
C SER A 361 24.31 -9.99 16.80
N ALA A 362 24.95 -10.84 17.61
CA ALA A 362 24.43 -11.28 18.92
C ALA A 362 22.98 -11.82 18.89
N GLY A 363 22.59 -12.48 17.79
CA GLY A 363 21.24 -13.05 17.61
C GLY A 363 20.17 -12.05 17.15
N LYS A 364 20.55 -10.79 16.90
CA LYS A 364 19.67 -9.72 16.43
C LYS A 364 20.05 -9.30 15.01
N PRO A 365 19.08 -8.88 14.18
CA PRO A 365 19.37 -8.38 12.84
C PRO A 365 20.10 -7.04 12.90
N GLU A 366 21.08 -6.87 12.03
CA GLU A 366 21.88 -5.65 11.90
C GLU A 366 21.92 -5.19 10.45
N LEU A 367 21.52 -3.94 10.20
CA LEU A 367 21.61 -3.24 8.93
C LEU A 367 22.77 -2.25 8.97
N THR A 368 23.90 -2.64 8.40
CA THR A 368 25.16 -1.88 8.40
C THR A 368 25.22 -0.86 7.25
N GLY A 369 26.30 -0.07 7.20
CA GLY A 369 26.61 0.74 6.01
C GLY A 369 25.83 2.05 5.87
N ALA A 370 25.16 2.51 6.93
CA ALA A 370 24.36 3.73 6.89
C ALA A 370 25.21 4.95 7.29
N CYS A 371 25.14 6.04 6.53
CA CYS A 371 25.73 7.32 6.96
C CYS A 371 24.91 7.89 8.14
N SER A 372 25.52 8.23 9.27
CA SER A 372 24.77 8.67 10.48
C SER A 372 24.04 9.99 10.28
N VAL A 373 24.72 10.97 9.68
CA VAL A 373 24.20 12.32 9.43
C VAL A 373 25.00 12.97 8.30
N ALA A 374 24.38 13.89 7.59
CA ALA A 374 25.08 14.89 6.78
C ALA A 374 24.23 16.16 6.76
N GLY A 375 24.84 17.27 6.37
CA GLY A 375 24.26 18.61 6.41
C GLY A 375 25.24 19.64 5.84
N LEU A 376 24.80 20.89 5.73
CA LEU A 376 25.62 21.99 5.23
C LEU A 376 25.68 23.12 6.26
N GLY A 377 26.78 23.90 6.25
CA GLY A 377 26.98 25.01 7.16
C GLY A 377 27.04 24.60 8.64
N GLY A 378 26.51 25.43 9.53
CA GLY A 378 26.42 25.14 10.96
C GLY A 378 27.76 25.19 11.74
N ARG A 379 27.77 24.59 12.93
CA ARG A 379 28.94 24.51 13.83
C ARG A 379 29.04 23.09 14.44
N PRO A 380 30.18 22.36 14.25
CA PRO A 380 31.30 22.69 13.38
C PRO A 380 30.86 22.92 11.93
N TYR A 381 31.62 23.70 11.17
CA TYR A 381 31.21 24.07 9.82
C TYR A 381 31.35 22.92 8.85
N ARG A 382 30.27 22.66 8.09
CA ARG A 382 30.17 21.57 7.13
C ARG A 382 30.17 22.17 5.73
N ASP A 383 31.28 22.00 5.02
CA ASP A 383 31.55 22.70 3.76
C ASP A 383 30.97 22.00 2.51
N GLY A 384 30.32 20.84 2.68
CA GLY A 384 29.77 20.07 1.56
C GLY A 384 30.85 19.47 0.64
N SER A 385 32.12 19.45 1.07
CA SER A 385 33.21 18.86 0.30
C SER A 385 33.16 17.34 0.31
N VAL A 386 33.89 16.72 -0.63
CA VAL A 386 34.13 15.28 -0.63
C VAL A 386 34.68 14.80 0.71
N ALA A 387 35.66 15.52 1.26
CA ALA A 387 36.30 15.16 2.52
C ALA A 387 35.27 15.15 3.66
N TYR A 388 34.39 16.14 3.70
CA TYR A 388 33.32 16.21 4.68
C TYR A 388 32.34 15.03 4.56
N TYR A 389 31.74 14.78 3.40
CA TYR A 389 30.76 13.69 3.24
C TYR A 389 31.33 12.30 3.52
N LEU A 390 32.63 12.10 3.26
CA LEU A 390 33.32 10.85 3.55
C LEU A 390 33.89 10.77 4.98
N SER A 391 33.87 11.88 5.73
CA SER A 391 34.25 11.92 7.15
C SER A 391 33.10 11.55 8.09
N GLU A 392 31.86 11.66 7.62
CA GLU A 392 30.67 11.30 8.40
C GLU A 392 30.69 9.82 8.76
N LYS A 393 30.22 9.51 9.98
CA LYS A 393 30.30 8.15 10.50
C LYS A 393 29.40 7.21 9.71
N VAL A 394 29.89 5.99 9.51
CA VAL A 394 29.09 4.87 9.03
C VAL A 394 28.68 4.04 10.24
N VAL A 395 27.38 3.82 10.41
CA VAL A 395 26.77 3.19 11.57
C VAL A 395 25.83 2.06 11.15
N SER A 396 25.49 1.22 12.12
CA SER A 396 24.50 0.15 11.98
C SER A 396 23.16 0.57 12.57
N ASN A 397 22.08 -0.02 12.06
CA ASN A 397 20.71 0.16 12.55
C ASN A 397 20.30 1.65 12.68
N ASP A 398 20.82 2.50 11.80
CA ASP A 398 20.37 3.88 11.73
C ASP A 398 18.87 3.92 11.41
N PRO A 399 18.04 4.68 12.16
CA PRO A 399 16.59 4.73 11.95
C PRO A 399 16.21 5.07 10.50
N LYS A 400 16.98 5.96 9.84
CA LYS A 400 16.74 6.40 8.47
C LYS A 400 16.95 5.26 7.47
N ALA A 401 17.90 4.37 7.75
CA ALA A 401 18.16 3.19 6.94
C ALA A 401 17.13 2.09 7.21
N VAL A 402 16.81 1.83 8.48
CA VAL A 402 15.87 0.76 8.87
C VAL A 402 14.46 1.09 8.37
N GLY A 403 13.94 2.30 8.62
CA GLY A 403 12.61 2.66 8.14
C GLY A 403 12.49 2.58 6.61
N ALA A 404 13.51 3.03 5.88
CA ALA A 404 13.58 2.87 4.42
C ALA A 404 13.68 1.39 3.99
N PHE A 405 14.37 0.54 4.74
CA PHE A 405 14.44 -0.90 4.48
C PHE A 405 13.07 -1.58 4.66
N LEU A 406 12.34 -1.25 5.74
CA LEU A 406 10.98 -1.76 5.97
C LEU A 406 10.04 -1.35 4.83
N MET A 407 10.08 -0.08 4.42
CA MET A 407 9.31 0.44 3.29
C MET A 407 9.65 -0.28 1.97
N ALA A 408 10.94 -0.45 1.66
CA ALA A 408 11.38 -1.16 0.46
C ALA A 408 10.92 -2.63 0.44
N SER A 409 10.98 -3.28 1.60
CA SER A 409 10.55 -4.67 1.78
C SER A 409 9.05 -4.84 1.57
N ALA A 410 8.24 -3.94 2.14
CA ALA A 410 6.80 -3.94 1.95
C ALA A 410 6.40 -3.74 0.47
N GLU A 411 7.06 -2.82 -0.24
CA GLU A 411 6.80 -2.61 -1.67
C GLU A 411 7.22 -3.80 -2.54
N LEU A 412 8.25 -4.56 -2.18
CA LEU A 412 8.59 -5.82 -2.87
C LEU A 412 7.48 -6.87 -2.76
N VAL A 413 6.85 -6.98 -1.59
CA VAL A 413 5.69 -7.85 -1.41
C VAL A 413 4.54 -7.38 -2.28
N ARG A 414 4.20 -6.08 -2.27
CA ARG A 414 3.14 -5.54 -3.13
C ARG A 414 3.42 -5.73 -4.63
N LEU A 415 4.66 -5.59 -5.06
CA LEU A 415 5.06 -5.84 -6.45
C LEU A 415 4.87 -7.30 -6.90
N SER A 416 4.93 -8.26 -5.98
CA SER A 416 4.62 -9.66 -6.27
C SER A 416 3.12 -9.87 -6.49
N LEU A 417 2.27 -9.09 -5.79
CA LEU A 417 0.81 -9.20 -5.82
C LEU A 417 0.14 -8.36 -6.94
N MET A 418 0.77 -7.26 -7.39
CA MET A 418 0.17 -6.22 -8.27
C MET A 418 -0.47 -6.72 -9.58
N HIS A 419 -0.18 -7.96 -10.00
CA HIS A 419 -0.66 -8.56 -11.25
C HIS A 419 -1.99 -9.30 -11.09
N GLU A 420 -2.46 -9.50 -9.85
CA GLU A 420 -3.69 -10.25 -9.57
C GLU A 420 -4.93 -9.51 -10.08
N GLY A 421 -5.04 -8.22 -9.75
CA GLY A 421 -6.17 -7.34 -10.04
C GLY A 421 -5.92 -6.26 -11.09
N ARG A 422 -4.77 -6.26 -11.78
CA ARG A 422 -4.46 -5.27 -12.82
C ARG A 422 -5.58 -5.17 -13.86
N GLY A 423 -6.13 -3.97 -14.02
CA GLY A 423 -7.21 -3.68 -14.96
C GLY A 423 -8.61 -4.03 -14.46
N VAL A 424 -8.75 -4.45 -13.20
CA VAL A 424 -10.03 -4.71 -12.54
C VAL A 424 -10.41 -3.49 -11.71
N THR A 425 -11.62 -3.00 -11.90
CA THR A 425 -12.27 -2.01 -11.05
C THR A 425 -13.19 -2.71 -10.06
N VAL A 426 -12.92 -2.49 -8.78
CA VAL A 426 -13.77 -2.93 -7.66
C VAL A 426 -14.52 -1.70 -7.15
N CYS A 427 -15.84 -1.75 -7.29
CA CYS A 427 -16.73 -0.69 -6.90
C CYS A 427 -17.47 -1.07 -5.62
N LEU A 428 -17.46 -0.19 -4.65
CA LEU A 428 -18.23 -0.30 -3.42
C LEU A 428 -19.41 0.65 -3.47
N ASP A 429 -20.55 0.19 -2.99
CA ASP A 429 -21.73 1.02 -2.87
C ASP A 429 -21.58 2.11 -1.79
N ASN A 430 -22.05 3.31 -2.11
CA ASN A 430 -22.35 4.39 -1.15
C ASN A 430 -23.67 5.09 -1.54
N TRP A 431 -24.53 4.38 -2.28
CA TRP A 431 -25.80 4.91 -2.78
C TRP A 431 -26.95 4.35 -1.97
N PHE A 432 -26.95 3.05 -1.72
CA PHE A 432 -27.91 2.34 -0.87
C PHE A 432 -27.46 2.30 0.60
N ASN A 433 -26.15 2.21 0.88
CA ASN A 433 -25.57 2.47 2.21
C ASN A 433 -24.95 3.86 2.22
N ARG A 434 -25.50 4.80 2.99
CA ARG A 434 -25.16 6.23 2.85
C ARG A 434 -25.32 7.01 4.14
N GLU A 435 -24.50 6.65 5.11
CA GLU A 435 -24.47 7.28 6.42
C GLU A 435 -23.49 8.45 6.50
N TRP A 436 -23.75 9.37 7.43
CA TRP A 436 -23.01 10.62 7.61
C TRP A 436 -22.59 10.85 9.06
N ARG A 437 -21.33 11.23 9.27
CA ARG A 437 -20.81 11.66 10.57
C ARG A 437 -20.24 13.06 10.49
N ALA A 438 -20.03 13.68 11.65
CA ALA A 438 -19.27 14.94 11.72
C ALA A 438 -17.87 14.73 11.15
N ASP A 439 -17.44 15.62 10.24
CA ASP A 439 -16.10 15.59 9.67
C ASP A 439 -15.08 16.10 10.70
N PRO A 440 -14.14 15.27 11.17
CA PRO A 440 -13.20 15.68 12.20
C PRO A 440 -12.22 16.77 11.73
N PHE A 441 -11.93 16.88 10.42
CA PHE A 441 -11.04 17.91 9.86
C PHE A 441 -11.81 19.10 9.27
N GLY A 442 -13.14 19.03 9.28
CA GLY A 442 -14.00 20.06 8.74
C GLY A 442 -14.34 21.18 9.72
N PRO A 443 -14.83 22.32 9.22
CA PRO A 443 -15.46 23.31 10.06
C PRO A 443 -16.66 22.67 10.82
N PRO A 444 -17.00 23.17 12.02
CA PRO A 444 -18.13 22.66 12.79
C PRO A 444 -19.41 22.55 11.95
N GLY A 445 -20.03 21.37 11.96
CA GLY A 445 -21.26 21.09 11.21
C GLY A 445 -21.03 20.52 9.80
N ARG A 446 -19.80 20.46 9.29
CA ARG A 446 -19.49 19.70 8.07
C ARG A 446 -19.69 18.20 8.34
N LEU A 447 -20.37 17.52 7.43
CA LEU A 447 -20.55 16.07 7.47
C LEU A 447 -19.68 15.39 6.42
N ALA A 448 -19.22 14.18 6.73
CA ALA A 448 -18.50 13.30 5.83
C ALA A 448 -19.20 11.93 5.77
N PRO A 449 -19.22 11.28 4.60
CA PRO A 449 -19.75 9.93 4.48
C PRO A 449 -18.85 8.95 5.22
N PHE A 450 -19.42 7.93 5.86
CA PHE A 450 -18.70 6.92 6.63
C PHE A 450 -19.45 5.59 6.60
N HIS A 451 -18.89 4.59 7.30
CA HIS A 451 -19.43 3.24 7.45
C HIS A 451 -19.26 2.39 6.18
N TYR A 452 -18.46 1.34 6.31
CA TYR A 452 -18.07 0.41 5.25
C TYR A 452 -17.38 1.02 4.01
N LEU A 453 -16.95 2.28 4.05
CA LEU A 453 -16.29 2.94 2.91
C LEU A 453 -14.80 2.66 2.79
N TRP A 454 -14.29 2.67 1.55
CA TRP A 454 -12.85 2.60 1.26
C TRP A 454 -12.03 3.74 1.88
N SER A 455 -12.66 4.91 2.07
CA SER A 455 -12.06 6.12 2.63
C SER A 455 -12.25 6.27 4.13
N ASP A 456 -13.00 5.36 4.78
CA ASP A 456 -13.17 5.37 6.22
C ASP A 456 -12.07 4.52 6.86
N GLU A 457 -11.13 5.18 7.54
CA GLU A 457 -10.01 4.52 8.22
C GLU A 457 -10.31 4.14 9.68
N GLN A 458 -11.44 4.59 10.22
CA GLN A 458 -11.88 4.18 11.54
C GLN A 458 -12.40 2.74 11.53
N ASN A 459 -12.70 2.22 12.72
CA ASN A 459 -13.20 0.86 12.93
C ASN A 459 -14.34 0.45 11.97
N SER A 460 -15.25 1.37 11.66
CA SER A 460 -16.43 1.16 10.81
C SER A 460 -16.12 0.98 9.32
N GLY A 461 -14.94 1.35 8.86
CA GLY A 461 -14.64 1.43 7.43
C GLY A 461 -14.09 0.15 6.81
N PHE A 462 -13.93 0.18 5.48
CA PHE A 462 -13.32 -0.90 4.68
C PHE A 462 -11.94 -0.52 4.14
N SER A 463 -11.31 0.56 4.61
CA SER A 463 -10.04 1.05 4.07
C SER A 463 -8.92 -0.01 4.07
N PHE A 464 -8.86 -0.85 5.11
CA PHE A 464 -7.87 -1.93 5.22
C PHE A 464 -8.08 -3.00 4.14
N TRP A 465 -9.33 -3.42 3.93
CA TRP A 465 -9.67 -4.36 2.85
C TRP A 465 -9.47 -3.74 1.46
N GLY A 466 -9.80 -2.46 1.30
CA GLY A 466 -9.50 -1.67 0.11
C GLY A 466 -7.99 -1.67 -0.20
N GLN A 467 -7.14 -1.54 0.81
CA GLN A 467 -5.69 -1.61 0.62
C GLN A 467 -5.24 -2.96 0.06
N GLN A 468 -5.86 -4.07 0.47
CA GLN A 468 -5.55 -5.40 -0.05
C GLN A 468 -5.87 -5.55 -1.54
N PHE A 469 -6.92 -4.88 -2.03
CA PHE A 469 -7.23 -4.78 -3.46
C PHE A 469 -6.21 -3.91 -4.21
N ARG A 470 -5.84 -2.74 -3.67
CA ARG A 470 -4.84 -1.84 -4.27
C ARG A 470 -3.47 -2.49 -4.37
N ASP A 471 -3.05 -3.24 -3.34
CA ASP A 471 -1.79 -3.99 -3.33
C ASP A 471 -1.76 -5.07 -4.42
N ARG A 472 -2.93 -5.60 -4.78
CA ARG A 472 -3.12 -6.54 -5.90
C ARG A 472 -3.29 -5.85 -7.26
N GLY A 473 -3.20 -4.52 -7.32
CA GLY A 473 -3.25 -3.73 -8.55
C GLY A 473 -4.65 -3.45 -9.08
N ALA A 474 -5.70 -3.63 -8.26
CA ALA A 474 -7.06 -3.24 -8.62
C ALA A 474 -7.27 -1.74 -8.44
N HIS A 475 -8.16 -1.16 -9.27
CA HIS A 475 -8.67 0.19 -9.09
C HIS A 475 -9.87 0.15 -8.17
N LEU A 476 -9.94 1.04 -7.18
CA LEU A 476 -11.10 1.18 -6.31
C LEU A 476 -11.98 2.33 -6.76
N MET A 477 -13.29 2.13 -6.66
CA MET A 477 -14.31 3.14 -6.93
C MET A 477 -15.40 3.07 -5.85
N THR A 478 -16.05 4.19 -5.59
CA THR A 478 -17.26 4.27 -4.77
C THR A 478 -18.44 4.69 -5.66
N MET A 479 -19.58 4.01 -5.54
CA MET A 479 -20.80 4.31 -6.26
C MET A 479 -21.68 5.26 -5.46
N GLU A 480 -21.65 6.55 -5.80
CA GLU A 480 -22.42 7.61 -5.11
C GLU A 480 -23.73 7.96 -5.82
N GLN A 481 -24.13 7.17 -6.81
CA GLN A 481 -25.33 7.37 -7.62
C GLN A 481 -26.02 6.04 -7.89
N ALA A 482 -27.29 6.08 -8.31
CA ALA A 482 -28.01 4.87 -8.67
C ALA A 482 -27.25 4.02 -9.72
N PRO A 483 -27.20 2.69 -9.58
CA PRO A 483 -26.47 1.83 -10.50
C PRO A 483 -27.19 1.75 -11.85
N THR A 484 -26.73 2.56 -12.80
CA THR A 484 -27.18 2.52 -14.20
C THR A 484 -26.23 1.68 -15.07
N GLN A 485 -26.67 1.33 -16.28
CA GLN A 485 -25.81 0.62 -17.23
C GLN A 485 -24.52 1.40 -17.52
N GLN A 486 -24.61 2.74 -17.60
CA GLN A 486 -23.45 3.61 -17.79
C GLN A 486 -22.54 3.62 -16.57
N ALA A 487 -23.10 3.66 -15.35
CA ALA A 487 -22.32 3.64 -14.12
C ALA A 487 -21.50 2.33 -13.96
N LEU A 488 -22.07 1.19 -14.36
CA LEU A 488 -21.44 -0.12 -14.23
C LEU A 488 -20.56 -0.53 -15.43
N GLN A 489 -20.48 0.29 -16.49
CA GLN A 489 -19.83 -0.13 -17.75
C GLN A 489 -18.33 -0.47 -17.62
N HIS A 490 -17.65 0.10 -16.63
CA HIS A 490 -16.22 -0.12 -16.35
C HIS A 490 -15.97 -0.80 -15.00
N VAL A 491 -17.03 -1.33 -14.38
CA VAL A 491 -16.99 -2.01 -13.10
C VAL A 491 -17.03 -3.53 -13.33
N GLN A 492 -16.07 -4.25 -12.78
CA GLN A 492 -16.02 -5.71 -12.87
C GLN A 492 -16.54 -6.38 -11.58
N VAL A 493 -16.30 -5.75 -10.43
CA VAL A 493 -16.80 -6.20 -9.13
C VAL A 493 -17.61 -5.07 -8.51
N TYR A 494 -18.84 -5.35 -8.09
CA TYR A 494 -19.71 -4.40 -7.40
C TYR A 494 -20.13 -5.00 -6.06
N ILE A 495 -19.88 -4.26 -4.99
CA ILE A 495 -20.14 -4.67 -3.61
C ILE A 495 -21.26 -3.79 -3.09
N ILE A 496 -22.41 -4.39 -2.79
CA ILE A 496 -23.49 -3.73 -2.07
C ILE A 496 -23.39 -4.24 -0.64
N VAL A 497 -23.13 -3.32 0.26
CA VAL A 497 -23.00 -3.56 1.69
C VAL A 497 -24.13 -2.83 2.39
N ASP A 498 -24.72 -3.49 3.36
CA ASP A 498 -25.62 -2.94 4.37
C ASP A 498 -26.57 -1.81 3.93
N PRO A 499 -27.52 -2.05 2.99
CA PRO A 499 -28.45 -1.00 2.56
C PRO A 499 -29.21 -0.38 3.74
N ASP A 500 -29.25 0.96 3.78
CA ASP A 500 -29.72 1.71 4.93
C ASP A 500 -31.22 1.52 5.19
N THR A 501 -31.56 1.41 6.47
CA THR A 501 -32.93 1.56 6.95
C THR A 501 -33.28 3.04 7.16
N ARG A 502 -34.57 3.32 7.40
CA ARG A 502 -35.01 4.66 7.84
C ARG A 502 -34.55 5.02 9.26
N ALA A 503 -34.05 4.05 10.03
CA ALA A 503 -33.54 4.29 11.37
C ALA A 503 -32.13 4.90 11.34
N GLU A 504 -31.31 4.51 10.35
CA GLU A 504 -29.94 4.98 10.15
C GLU A 504 -29.93 6.27 9.32
N THR A 505 -30.63 6.25 8.19
CA THR A 505 -30.68 7.38 7.24
C THR A 505 -32.14 7.84 7.08
N PRO A 506 -32.49 9.11 7.36
CA PRO A 506 -33.89 9.57 7.29
C PRO A 506 -34.56 9.40 5.91
N ASP A 507 -33.77 9.52 4.84
CA ASP A 507 -34.20 9.36 3.46
C ASP A 507 -33.28 8.38 2.71
N PRO A 508 -33.40 7.07 2.97
CA PRO A 508 -32.53 6.07 2.39
C PRO A 508 -32.94 5.80 0.94
N HIS A 509 -31.97 5.52 0.08
CA HIS A 509 -32.27 5.04 -1.26
C HIS A 509 -32.46 3.53 -1.22
N PHE A 510 -33.69 3.08 -1.44
CA PHE A 510 -33.96 1.64 -1.52
C PHE A 510 -33.56 1.06 -2.88
N ILE A 511 -33.21 -0.23 -2.89
CA ILE A 511 -32.88 -0.97 -4.10
C ILE A 511 -34.14 -1.12 -4.98
N ASP A 512 -34.30 -0.24 -5.96
CA ASP A 512 -35.50 -0.19 -6.77
C ASP A 512 -35.51 -1.21 -7.93
N THR A 513 -36.67 -1.37 -8.58
CA THR A 513 -36.85 -2.32 -9.69
C THR A 513 -35.96 -2.00 -10.90
N ALA A 514 -35.62 -0.71 -11.12
CA ALA A 514 -34.76 -0.30 -12.22
C ALA A 514 -33.31 -0.76 -11.98
N SER A 515 -32.80 -0.53 -10.78
CA SER A 515 -31.50 -0.96 -10.27
C SER A 515 -31.39 -2.48 -10.32
N ILE A 516 -32.40 -3.21 -9.84
CA ILE A 516 -32.44 -4.69 -9.92
C ILE A 516 -32.27 -5.18 -11.35
N ARG A 517 -33.00 -4.58 -12.31
CA ARG A 517 -32.90 -4.96 -13.73
C ARG A 517 -31.49 -4.74 -14.27
N VAL A 518 -30.91 -3.58 -13.99
CA VAL A 518 -29.56 -3.22 -14.44
C VAL A 518 -28.51 -4.15 -13.83
N ILE A 519 -28.52 -4.34 -12.51
CA ILE A 519 -27.56 -5.19 -11.79
C ILE A 519 -27.65 -6.63 -12.30
N ARG A 520 -28.85 -7.20 -12.40
CA ARG A 520 -29.03 -8.58 -12.91
C ARG A 520 -28.51 -8.73 -14.33
N GLN A 521 -28.76 -7.76 -15.21
CA GLN A 521 -28.26 -7.78 -16.58
C GLN A 521 -26.74 -7.66 -16.63
N TRP A 522 -26.15 -6.81 -15.78
CA TRP A 522 -24.70 -6.65 -15.65
C TRP A 522 -24.02 -7.93 -15.14
N VAL A 523 -24.55 -8.56 -14.08
CA VAL A 523 -24.05 -9.87 -13.60
C VAL A 523 -24.17 -10.93 -14.70
N HIS A 524 -25.32 -11.01 -15.37
CA HIS A 524 -25.51 -11.96 -16.47
C HIS A 524 -24.43 -11.81 -17.56
N ASN A 525 -23.97 -10.59 -17.80
CA ASN A 525 -22.96 -10.26 -18.79
C ASN A 525 -21.51 -10.48 -18.34
N GLY A 526 -21.27 -10.82 -17.07
CA GLY A 526 -19.94 -11.17 -16.55
C GLY A 526 -19.53 -10.45 -15.27
N GLY A 527 -20.34 -9.50 -14.80
CA GLY A 527 -20.11 -8.79 -13.55
C GLY A 527 -20.14 -9.70 -12.32
N ILE A 528 -19.43 -9.30 -11.27
CA ILE A 528 -19.38 -10.03 -10.00
C ILE A 528 -20.01 -9.18 -8.90
N LEU A 529 -21.14 -9.64 -8.40
CA LEU A 529 -21.86 -9.00 -7.31
C LEU A 529 -21.48 -9.64 -5.99
N LEU A 530 -21.11 -8.84 -4.99
CA LEU A 530 -21.03 -9.25 -3.60
C LEU A 530 -22.11 -8.49 -2.81
N LEU A 531 -23.00 -9.24 -2.17
CA LEU A 531 -24.03 -8.73 -1.27
C LEU A 531 -23.62 -9.03 0.17
N MET A 532 -23.45 -7.99 0.98
CA MET A 532 -23.19 -8.08 2.40
C MET A 532 -24.39 -7.49 3.13
N ALA A 533 -25.20 -8.35 3.75
CA ALA A 533 -26.27 -7.91 4.64
C ALA A 533 -25.75 -7.79 6.08
N ASN A 534 -26.56 -7.23 6.97
CA ASN A 534 -26.32 -7.18 8.41
C ASN A 534 -27.48 -7.89 9.14
N ASP A 535 -27.55 -7.84 10.47
CA ASP A 535 -28.66 -8.42 11.22
C ASP A 535 -29.93 -7.55 11.24
N SER A 536 -31.01 -8.14 11.79
CA SER A 536 -32.32 -7.50 11.83
C SER A 536 -32.29 -6.17 12.58
N GLY A 537 -32.73 -5.11 11.89
CA GLY A 537 -32.76 -3.75 12.43
C GLY A 537 -31.62 -2.85 11.94
N ASN A 538 -30.53 -3.43 11.42
CA ASN A 538 -29.36 -2.70 10.92
C ASN A 538 -29.20 -2.80 9.40
N CYS A 539 -30.11 -3.48 8.70
CA CYS A 539 -30.07 -3.62 7.24
C CYS A 539 -31.49 -3.59 6.66
N GLU A 540 -31.68 -3.00 5.48
CA GLU A 540 -32.94 -3.00 4.76
C GLU A 540 -33.12 -4.32 3.98
N PHE A 541 -33.85 -5.27 4.58
CA PHE A 541 -34.02 -6.60 3.99
C PHE A 541 -35.00 -6.66 2.82
N GLN A 542 -36.05 -5.83 2.78
CA GLN A 542 -37.14 -6.03 1.82
C GLN A 542 -36.67 -5.85 0.38
N HIS A 543 -35.98 -4.75 0.07
CA HIS A 543 -35.52 -4.44 -1.28
C HIS A 543 -34.22 -5.17 -1.61
N LEU A 544 -33.34 -5.39 -0.62
CA LEU A 544 -32.20 -6.29 -0.77
C LEU A 544 -32.65 -7.70 -1.17
N ASN A 545 -33.69 -8.23 -0.54
CA ASN A 545 -34.24 -9.55 -0.88
C ASN A 545 -34.97 -9.57 -2.23
N ALA A 546 -35.55 -8.45 -2.67
CA ALA A 546 -36.09 -8.33 -4.03
C ALA A 546 -34.99 -8.48 -5.10
N LEU A 547 -33.77 -8.01 -4.83
CA LEU A 547 -32.59 -8.24 -5.66
C LEU A 547 -32.07 -9.68 -5.54
N SER A 548 -31.75 -10.12 -4.32
CA SER A 548 -31.02 -11.37 -4.05
C SER A 548 -31.81 -12.62 -4.45
N THR A 549 -33.15 -12.58 -4.30
CA THR A 549 -34.03 -13.70 -4.70
C THR A 549 -33.93 -13.97 -6.20
N GLY A 550 -33.60 -12.95 -7.00
CA GLY A 550 -33.32 -13.09 -8.43
C GLY A 550 -32.15 -14.03 -8.77
N PHE A 551 -31.31 -14.32 -7.79
CA PHE A 551 -30.16 -15.22 -7.88
C PHE A 551 -30.33 -16.51 -7.06
N GLY A 552 -31.52 -16.74 -6.50
CA GLY A 552 -31.82 -17.90 -5.65
C GLY A 552 -31.32 -17.77 -4.21
N MET A 553 -31.12 -16.55 -3.71
CA MET A 553 -30.67 -16.28 -2.33
C MET A 553 -31.70 -15.41 -1.62
N HIS A 554 -31.98 -15.68 -0.36
CA HIS A 554 -32.86 -14.83 0.45
C HIS A 554 -32.31 -14.75 1.88
N PHE A 555 -32.00 -13.55 2.32
CA PHE A 555 -31.53 -13.26 3.66
C PHE A 555 -32.71 -13.33 4.64
N LEU A 556 -32.52 -14.07 5.73
CA LEU A 556 -33.51 -14.26 6.79
C LEU A 556 -33.26 -13.21 7.87
N GLU A 557 -34.31 -12.58 8.39
CA GLU A 557 -34.21 -11.53 9.42
C GLU A 557 -33.95 -12.09 10.83
N ASN A 558 -33.07 -13.09 10.95
CA ASN A 558 -32.57 -13.58 12.22
C ASN A 558 -31.24 -12.94 12.59
N SER A 559 -30.92 -12.92 13.89
CA SER A 559 -29.61 -12.52 14.39
C SER A 559 -28.97 -13.73 15.08
N LEU A 560 -27.89 -14.24 14.49
CA LEU A 560 -27.10 -15.37 14.98
C LEU A 560 -25.74 -14.88 15.51
N ASN A 561 -25.03 -15.72 16.26
CA ASN A 561 -23.70 -15.39 16.82
C ASN A 561 -23.70 -14.07 17.62
N HIS A 562 -24.63 -13.89 18.55
CA HIS A 562 -24.52 -12.80 19.51
C HIS A 562 -23.28 -13.02 20.38
N VAL A 563 -22.36 -12.06 20.38
CA VAL A 563 -21.08 -12.13 21.11
C VAL A 563 -21.08 -11.10 22.24
N PRO A 564 -21.24 -11.52 23.51
CA PRO A 564 -21.07 -10.61 24.63
C PRO A 564 -19.58 -10.31 24.84
N ASP A 565 -19.25 -9.03 25.00
CA ASP A 565 -17.92 -8.53 25.33
C ASP A 565 -16.81 -9.11 24.42
N HIS A 566 -15.75 -9.68 25.02
CA HIS A 566 -14.59 -10.26 24.33
C HIS A 566 -14.70 -11.78 24.12
N ALA A 567 -15.91 -12.35 24.15
CA ALA A 567 -16.12 -13.79 23.95
C ALA A 567 -16.00 -14.21 22.47
N TYR A 568 -14.90 -13.82 21.79
CA TYR A 568 -14.73 -13.90 20.34
C TYR A 568 -15.01 -15.29 19.75
N GLU A 569 -14.68 -16.36 20.47
CA GLU A 569 -14.96 -17.73 20.04
C GLU A 569 -16.45 -18.03 19.78
N GLN A 570 -17.39 -17.30 20.41
CA GLN A 570 -18.81 -17.45 20.10
C GLN A 570 -19.14 -16.99 18.67
N GLY A 571 -18.41 -16.00 18.19
CA GLY A 571 -18.46 -15.49 16.81
C GLY A 571 -17.52 -16.22 15.86
N ALA A 572 -16.85 -17.31 16.27
CA ALA A 572 -15.97 -18.04 15.39
C ALA A 572 -16.74 -18.78 14.29
N LEU A 573 -16.19 -18.75 13.07
CA LEU A 573 -16.60 -19.57 11.94
C LEU A 573 -15.39 -20.25 11.32
N ASP A 574 -15.69 -21.44 10.80
CA ASP A 574 -14.75 -22.25 10.07
C ASP A 574 -14.95 -22.06 8.57
N THR A 575 -13.90 -21.65 7.87
CA THR A 575 -13.92 -21.45 6.41
C THR A 575 -13.38 -22.66 5.63
N ARG A 576 -13.09 -23.80 6.29
CA ARG A 576 -12.50 -25.00 5.65
C ARG A 576 -13.32 -25.46 4.44
N VAL A 577 -12.58 -25.89 3.41
CA VAL A 577 -13.06 -26.60 2.20
C VAL A 577 -13.91 -25.75 1.24
N ASN A 578 -13.35 -24.65 0.73
CA ASN A 578 -13.85 -24.02 -0.48
C ASN A 578 -12.71 -23.31 -1.26
N ASP A 579 -13.01 -22.87 -2.48
CA ASP A 579 -12.06 -22.17 -3.37
C ASP A 579 -11.96 -20.66 -3.10
N ILE A 580 -12.83 -20.10 -2.25
CA ILE A 580 -12.83 -18.68 -1.87
C ILE A 580 -11.79 -18.43 -0.76
N PHE A 581 -11.69 -19.33 0.21
CA PHE A 581 -10.81 -19.24 1.38
C PHE A 581 -9.73 -20.34 1.39
N PRO A 582 -8.76 -20.31 0.46
CA PRO A 582 -7.74 -21.33 0.36
C PRO A 582 -6.78 -21.34 1.56
N VAL A 583 -6.63 -20.23 2.30
CA VAL A 583 -5.68 -20.09 3.41
C VAL A 583 -6.38 -19.94 4.74
N SER A 584 -7.33 -18.99 4.86
CA SER A 584 -8.00 -18.73 6.13
C SER A 584 -8.83 -19.93 6.58
N ARG A 585 -8.93 -20.14 7.90
CA ARG A 585 -9.61 -21.27 8.53
C ARG A 585 -10.49 -20.84 9.69
N HIS A 586 -9.99 -19.94 10.53
CA HIS A 586 -10.66 -19.46 11.75
C HIS A 586 -10.93 -17.98 11.59
N ILE A 587 -12.20 -17.59 11.44
CA ILE A 587 -12.61 -16.19 11.26
C ILE A 587 -13.67 -15.81 12.29
N PHE A 588 -13.82 -14.51 12.51
CA PHE A 588 -14.80 -13.93 13.40
C PHE A 588 -15.90 -13.22 12.59
N MET A 589 -17.15 -13.54 12.86
CA MET A 589 -18.34 -12.81 12.42
C MET A 589 -19.36 -12.84 13.58
N LYS A 590 -20.00 -11.71 13.85
CA LYS A 590 -21.00 -11.57 14.92
C LYS A 590 -22.27 -10.97 14.36
N GLU A 591 -23.39 -11.18 15.04
CA GLU A 591 -24.68 -10.57 14.69
C GLU A 591 -24.99 -10.82 13.21
N ILE A 592 -25.09 -12.11 12.85
CA ILE A 592 -25.14 -12.56 11.46
C ILE A 592 -26.57 -12.94 11.10
N CYS A 593 -27.02 -12.55 9.92
CA CYS A 593 -28.22 -13.12 9.32
C CYS A 593 -27.93 -14.37 8.48
N SER A 594 -28.83 -15.35 8.49
CA SER A 594 -28.66 -16.57 7.68
C SER A 594 -29.37 -16.47 6.33
N LEU A 595 -29.05 -17.36 5.40
CA LEU A 595 -29.66 -17.43 4.07
C LEU A 595 -30.52 -18.67 3.89
N SER A 596 -31.62 -18.50 3.16
CA SER A 596 -32.32 -19.60 2.48
C SER A 596 -31.98 -19.57 0.99
N LEU A 597 -31.79 -20.76 0.39
CA LEU A 597 -31.29 -20.90 -0.98
C LEU A 597 -32.27 -21.66 -1.88
N GLN A 598 -32.27 -21.29 -3.16
CA GLN A 598 -32.86 -22.01 -4.28
C GLN A 598 -31.82 -22.15 -5.40
N PRO A 599 -31.84 -23.23 -6.21
CA PRO A 599 -30.95 -23.33 -7.36
C PRO A 599 -31.05 -22.10 -8.27
N PRO A 600 -29.92 -21.57 -8.79
CA PRO A 600 -28.59 -22.17 -8.83
C PRO A 600 -27.69 -21.85 -7.62
N ALA A 601 -28.20 -21.18 -6.58
CA ALA A 601 -27.38 -20.82 -5.42
C ALA A 601 -26.94 -22.05 -4.62
N GLN A 602 -25.73 -21.99 -4.08
CA GLN A 602 -25.09 -23.05 -3.31
C GLN A 602 -24.45 -22.45 -2.05
N PRO A 603 -24.47 -23.18 -0.92
CA PRO A 603 -23.81 -22.73 0.30
C PRO A 603 -22.29 -22.71 0.13
N VAL A 604 -21.64 -21.79 0.84
CA VAL A 604 -20.17 -21.67 0.97
C VAL A 604 -19.75 -21.90 2.41
N ILE A 605 -20.33 -21.14 3.35
CA ILE A 605 -20.09 -21.29 4.80
C ILE A 605 -21.41 -21.69 5.46
N VAL A 606 -21.37 -22.75 6.27
CA VAL A 606 -22.53 -23.26 7.02
C VAL A 606 -22.14 -23.44 8.49
N LYS A 607 -22.93 -22.87 9.39
CA LYS A 607 -22.76 -23.02 10.85
C LYS A 607 -24.04 -23.56 11.46
N GLN A 608 -23.95 -24.74 12.09
CA GLN A 608 -25.08 -25.39 12.79
C GLN A 608 -26.34 -25.52 11.91
N GLY A 609 -26.16 -25.82 10.62
CA GLY A 609 -27.26 -25.94 9.65
C GLY A 609 -27.73 -24.61 9.03
N ASN A 610 -27.30 -23.46 9.56
CA ASN A 610 -27.58 -22.15 8.98
C ASN A 610 -26.54 -21.81 7.91
N ILE A 611 -27.01 -21.38 6.74
CA ILE A 611 -26.15 -20.94 5.65
C ILE A 611 -25.77 -19.49 5.92
N ILE A 612 -24.47 -19.22 6.03
CA ILE A 612 -23.94 -17.89 6.39
C ILE A 612 -23.41 -17.15 5.16
N MET A 613 -22.79 -17.91 4.25
CA MET A 613 -22.31 -17.39 2.97
C MET A 613 -22.77 -18.33 1.86
N ALA A 614 -23.16 -17.76 0.73
CA ALA A 614 -23.60 -18.48 -0.45
C ALA A 614 -23.01 -17.89 -1.73
N ARG A 615 -23.07 -18.69 -2.79
CA ARG A 615 -22.66 -18.28 -4.14
C ARG A 615 -23.63 -18.78 -5.19
N ALA A 616 -23.77 -18.03 -6.29
CA ALA A 616 -24.50 -18.46 -7.47
C ALA A 616 -23.73 -18.05 -8.73
N LYS A 617 -23.77 -18.91 -9.74
CA LYS A 617 -23.39 -18.54 -11.10
C LYS A 617 -24.63 -18.04 -11.82
N TYR A 618 -24.55 -16.87 -12.45
CA TYR A 618 -25.68 -16.26 -13.15
C TYR A 618 -25.23 -15.70 -14.50
N GLY A 619 -25.64 -16.37 -15.58
CA GLY A 619 -25.10 -16.11 -16.92
C GLY A 619 -23.57 -16.33 -16.94
N LYS A 620 -22.82 -15.29 -17.30
CA LYS A 620 -21.36 -15.28 -17.31
C LYS A 620 -20.73 -14.84 -15.99
N GLY A 621 -21.50 -14.18 -15.11
CA GLY A 621 -21.01 -13.61 -13.86
C GLY A 621 -21.24 -14.49 -12.64
N TRP A 622 -20.93 -13.90 -11.48
CA TRP A 622 -21.05 -14.53 -10.16
C TRP A 622 -21.77 -13.60 -9.19
N VAL A 623 -22.50 -14.22 -8.25
CA VAL A 623 -23.06 -13.55 -7.08
C VAL A 623 -22.55 -14.25 -5.84
N LEU A 624 -22.03 -13.48 -4.90
CA LEU A 624 -21.77 -13.90 -3.52
C LEU A 624 -22.73 -13.17 -2.59
N ALA A 625 -23.20 -13.86 -1.56
CA ALA A 625 -24.02 -13.26 -0.52
C ALA A 625 -23.56 -13.76 0.84
N VAL A 626 -23.56 -12.88 1.84
CA VAL A 626 -23.08 -13.15 3.19
C VAL A 626 -23.80 -12.26 4.18
N GLY A 627 -24.16 -12.82 5.32
CA GLY A 627 -25.06 -12.16 6.29
C GLY A 627 -24.41 -11.29 7.36
N ASP A 628 -23.18 -10.85 7.11
CA ASP A 628 -22.44 -9.89 7.94
C ASP A 628 -21.51 -9.12 7.00
N PRO A 629 -21.27 -7.81 7.18
CA PRO A 629 -20.20 -7.06 6.54
C PRO A 629 -18.82 -7.19 7.23
N TRP A 630 -18.53 -8.29 7.94
CA TRP A 630 -17.36 -8.61 8.82
C TRP A 630 -15.93 -8.15 8.44
N LEU A 631 -15.68 -7.65 7.23
CA LEU A 631 -14.38 -7.19 6.77
C LEU A 631 -14.09 -5.71 7.06
N TYR A 632 -14.80 -5.10 8.01
CA TYR A 632 -14.46 -3.76 8.49
C TYR A 632 -13.19 -3.72 9.34
N ASN A 633 -12.58 -2.55 9.38
CA ASN A 633 -11.23 -2.32 9.91
C ASN A 633 -11.08 -2.88 11.33
N GLU A 634 -12.11 -2.73 12.17
CA GLU A 634 -12.13 -3.22 13.55
C GLU A 634 -11.66 -4.67 13.72
N TYR A 635 -12.01 -5.54 12.75
CA TYR A 635 -11.71 -6.97 12.80
C TYR A 635 -10.65 -7.40 11.77
N THR A 636 -10.13 -6.48 10.95
CA THR A 636 -9.20 -6.83 9.86
C THR A 636 -7.83 -6.21 9.99
N ASP A 637 -7.64 -5.25 10.89
CA ASP A 637 -6.36 -4.53 11.05
C ASP A 637 -5.46 -5.06 12.19
N GLY A 638 -5.92 -6.11 12.88
CA GLY A 638 -5.17 -6.80 13.95
C GLY A 638 -5.08 -6.06 15.28
N ARG A 639 -5.81 -4.95 15.48
CA ARG A 639 -5.81 -4.23 16.76
C ARG A 639 -6.74 -4.87 17.80
N LYS A 640 -7.85 -5.49 17.38
CA LYS A 640 -8.90 -6.00 18.28
C LYS A 640 -8.91 -7.53 18.46
N LEU A 641 -8.82 -8.29 17.36
CA LEU A 641 -8.95 -9.75 17.43
C LEU A 641 -7.70 -10.42 18.01
N PRO A 642 -7.86 -11.55 18.72
CA PRO A 642 -6.75 -12.43 19.06
C PRO A 642 -6.00 -12.93 17.79
N PRO A 643 -4.68 -13.20 17.86
CA PRO A 643 -3.85 -13.50 16.69
C PRO A 643 -4.22 -14.76 15.89
N ASP A 644 -5.00 -15.68 16.47
CA ASP A 644 -5.45 -16.90 15.82
C ASP A 644 -6.66 -16.68 14.88
N PHE A 645 -7.36 -15.55 14.99
CA PHE A 645 -8.38 -15.15 14.04
C PHE A 645 -7.76 -14.55 12.77
N GLN A 646 -8.22 -15.05 11.63
CA GLN A 646 -7.60 -14.83 10.32
C GLN A 646 -8.45 -13.92 9.42
N ASN A 647 -9.20 -12.98 9.99
CA ASN A 647 -10.09 -12.08 9.24
C ASN A 647 -9.35 -11.27 8.17
N ALA A 648 -8.17 -10.72 8.48
CA ALA A 648 -7.34 -10.03 7.50
C ALA A 648 -6.95 -10.94 6.32
N GLN A 649 -6.55 -12.18 6.61
CA GLN A 649 -6.24 -13.17 5.58
C GLN A 649 -7.49 -13.61 4.82
N ALA A 650 -8.66 -13.69 5.47
CA ALA A 650 -9.92 -13.99 4.81
C ALA A 650 -10.34 -12.87 3.84
N GLY A 651 -10.10 -11.61 4.21
CA GLY A 651 -10.25 -10.47 3.29
C GLY A 651 -9.34 -10.58 2.07
N ALA A 652 -8.09 -11.00 2.29
CA ALA A 652 -7.10 -11.18 1.22
C ALA A 652 -7.48 -12.35 0.29
N ASP A 653 -7.93 -13.47 0.86
CA ASP A 653 -8.43 -14.64 0.15
C ASP A 653 -9.65 -14.27 -0.73
N LEU A 654 -10.64 -13.57 -0.15
CA LEU A 654 -11.83 -13.11 -0.86
C LEU A 654 -11.47 -12.11 -1.98
N ALA A 655 -10.58 -11.15 -1.71
CA ALA A 655 -10.12 -10.20 -2.72
C ALA A 655 -9.45 -10.93 -3.90
N SER A 656 -8.52 -11.84 -3.65
CA SER A 656 -7.88 -12.65 -4.69
C SER A 656 -8.90 -13.48 -5.48
N TRP A 657 -9.92 -14.05 -4.82
CA TRP A 657 -10.98 -14.78 -5.52
C TRP A 657 -11.80 -13.87 -6.45
N LEU A 658 -12.27 -12.72 -5.95
CA LEU A 658 -13.06 -11.74 -6.70
C LEU A 658 -12.28 -11.26 -7.94
N LEU A 659 -11.03 -10.86 -7.77
CA LEU A 659 -10.16 -10.40 -8.86
C LEU A 659 -9.89 -11.49 -9.90
N LYS A 660 -9.67 -12.74 -9.44
CA LYS A 660 -9.46 -13.88 -10.33
C LYS A 660 -10.69 -14.20 -11.16
N GLN A 661 -11.89 -14.12 -10.58
CA GLN A 661 -13.12 -14.32 -11.35
C GLN A 661 -13.34 -13.17 -12.34
N ALA A 662 -13.09 -11.91 -11.94
CA ALA A 662 -13.30 -10.73 -12.78
C ALA A 662 -12.50 -10.84 -14.08
N ARG A 663 -11.22 -11.21 -13.97
CA ARG A 663 -10.34 -11.35 -15.13
C ARG A 663 -10.71 -12.49 -16.07
N LYS A 664 -11.30 -13.57 -15.56
CA LYS A 664 -11.79 -14.66 -16.42
C LYS A 664 -12.98 -14.21 -17.28
N SER A 665 -13.85 -13.37 -16.72
CA SER A 665 -14.99 -12.80 -17.43
C SER A 665 -14.54 -11.91 -18.60
N ASP A 666 -13.52 -11.06 -18.38
CA ASP A 666 -13.00 -10.13 -19.41
C ASP A 666 -12.27 -10.82 -20.58
N LEU A 667 -11.55 -11.91 -20.31
CA LEU A 667 -10.89 -12.68 -21.37
C LEU A 667 -11.89 -13.37 -22.31
N HIS A 668 -13.09 -13.69 -21.82
CA HIS A 668 -14.15 -14.28 -22.64
C HIS A 668 -14.84 -13.26 -23.55
N THR A 669 -14.96 -11.98 -23.15
CA THR A 669 -15.50 -10.90 -24.00
C THR A 669 -14.51 -10.47 -25.08
N GLN A 670 -13.19 -10.45 -24.80
CA GLN A 670 -12.18 -10.16 -25.82
C GLN A 670 -11.98 -11.31 -26.82
N GLY A 671 -12.08 -12.56 -26.38
CA GLY A 671 -11.97 -13.75 -27.24
C GLY A 671 -13.10 -13.88 -28.27
N THR A 672 -14.31 -13.39 -27.95
CA THR A 672 -15.43 -13.34 -28.90
C THR A 672 -15.27 -12.22 -29.93
N ASN A 673 -14.71 -11.07 -29.56
CA ASN A 673 -14.45 -9.98 -30.52
C ASN A 673 -13.29 -10.29 -31.48
N ARG A 674 -12.28 -11.07 -31.07
CA ARG A 674 -11.21 -11.53 -31.98
C ARG A 674 -11.64 -12.62 -32.96
N ARG A 675 -12.74 -13.35 -32.73
CA ARG A 675 -13.27 -14.31 -33.73
C ARG A 675 -14.21 -13.66 -34.74
N ALA A 676 -14.75 -12.47 -34.45
CA ALA A 676 -15.54 -11.70 -35.40
C ALA A 676 -14.69 -10.92 -36.41
N SER A 677 -13.39 -10.70 -36.15
CA SER A 677 -12.49 -9.95 -37.04
C SER A 677 -11.73 -10.80 -38.07
N TRP A 678 -12.04 -12.10 -38.20
CA TRP A 678 -11.45 -13.01 -39.20
C TRP A 678 -12.43 -13.48 -40.28
N ASN A 679 -13.63 -12.92 -40.30
CA ASN A 679 -14.61 -13.12 -41.38
C ASN A 679 -15.13 -11.75 -41.82
N HIS A 680 -14.28 -10.93 -42.44
CA HIS A 680 -14.62 -9.96 -43.47
C HIS A 680 -13.35 -9.50 -44.21
#